data_AF-A0A2P8Q2L1-F1
#
_entry.id   AF-A0A2P8Q2L1-F1
#
_cell.length_a   1.000
_cell.length_b   1.000
_cell.length_c   1.000
_cell.angle_alpha   90.00
_cell.angle_beta   90.00
_cell.angle_gamma   90.00
#
_symmetry.space_group_name_H-M   'P 1'
#
loop_
_entity.id
_entity.type
_entity.pdbx_description
1 polymer ?
#
loop_
_entity_poly.entity_id
_entity_poly.type
_entity_poly.pdbx_seq_one_letter_code
_entity_poly.pdbx_strand_id
1 'polypeptide(L)'
;MTHYPHLLNPLNLGFTTLPNRVLMGSMHIGLEEAEHGFQRMAEFYAARARGGVGLIVTGGIAPNDAGRPYDGGAKLTTEAEAEQHAEITAAVHREGGKIAMQILHFGRYAYHPDLVAPSALQAPISPHTPRALTDDEVEQTIDDYARTARLAKAAGYDGVEIMGSEGYLINEFIAARTNKRDDRWGGSYENRTRFPLEIVRRVREAVGEDFIVIYRLSMLDLVPGGSSLDEVITLAQAVEAAGATIINTGIGWHEARIPTIATSVPRGAYAWVTKKVMGAVSIPLVTTNRINTPELAEQLLADGHADMVSMARPMLADPDFVSKARAGRPEAINTCIGCNQACLDHTFSGKITSCLVNPRACHETELVLAPTRTRKRIAVVGAGPAGLACAVSAAERGHEVTLYDAAAEIGGQLNVARKVPGKQEFDETIRYFRTQLELHGVDVRLNTWVTDGDLAAYDEIVVATGVGPRTPDIPGVDHPSVVGYLDVLRDGAPVGDRVAILGAGGIGFDVAEYLTDSGDKASEDPATYFRHWGVDMDYQAPGGLGAPERPAPPRSVHLLQRKASKVGAGLGKTTGWIHRSELKHRGVTMVPGVRYDRIDDAGLHVTVGGESSVLPVDTVVLCTGQEPRRDLYEALLAAGRSVHLIGGADVAAELDAKRAIKQGTELAAAL
;
A
#
# COMPACT_ATOMS: atom_id res chain seq x y z
N MET A 1 -20.42 16.65 21.39
CA MET A 1 -19.90 17.10 20.08
C MET A 1 -19.09 15.94 19.50
N THR A 2 -19.12 15.71 18.18
CA THR A 2 -18.33 14.64 17.54
C THR A 2 -16.85 14.97 17.60
N HIS A 3 -15.95 13.98 17.72
CA HIS A 3 -14.49 14.20 17.71
C HIS A 3 -13.97 14.70 16.35
N TYR A 4 -14.67 14.41 15.26
CA TYR A 4 -14.28 14.75 13.89
C TYR A 4 -15.42 15.47 13.15
N PRO A 5 -15.76 16.72 13.55
CA PRO A 5 -16.88 17.46 12.98
C PRO A 5 -16.75 17.75 11.49
N HIS A 6 -15.54 17.94 10.93
CA HIS A 6 -15.35 18.18 9.51
C HIS A 6 -15.44 16.89 8.69
N LEU A 7 -14.76 15.82 9.13
CA LEU A 7 -14.75 14.51 8.49
C LEU A 7 -16.15 13.91 8.37
N LEU A 8 -16.94 14.04 9.44
CA LEU A 8 -18.28 13.45 9.54
C LEU A 8 -19.39 14.38 9.04
N ASN A 9 -19.05 15.58 8.56
CA ASN A 9 -20.03 16.52 8.03
C ASN A 9 -20.58 16.02 6.68
N PRO A 10 -21.90 15.97 6.48
CA PRO A 10 -22.48 15.67 5.18
C PRO A 10 -22.00 16.62 4.07
N LEU A 11 -22.04 16.15 2.83
CA LEU A 11 -21.76 16.93 1.63
C LEU A 11 -22.95 16.85 0.67
N ASN A 12 -23.58 17.99 0.41
CA ASN A 12 -24.67 18.09 -0.56
C ASN A 12 -24.09 18.32 -1.96
N LEU A 13 -24.43 17.45 -2.91
CA LEU A 13 -24.06 17.52 -4.33
C LEU A 13 -25.18 18.11 -5.20
N GLY A 14 -26.18 18.75 -4.59
CA GLY A 14 -27.36 19.31 -5.25
C GLY A 14 -28.49 18.28 -5.37
N PHE A 15 -28.27 17.22 -6.16
CA PHE A 15 -29.26 16.16 -6.42
C PHE A 15 -29.17 14.98 -5.44
N THR A 16 -28.08 14.87 -4.68
CA THR A 16 -27.89 13.83 -3.67
C THR A 16 -26.98 14.33 -2.55
N THR A 17 -26.92 13.62 -1.42
CA THR A 17 -26.08 13.97 -0.28
C THR A 17 -25.22 12.77 0.13
N LEU A 18 -23.92 13.01 0.30
CA LEU A 18 -23.01 12.05 0.91
C LEU A 18 -23.05 12.23 2.44
N PRO A 19 -23.07 11.14 3.22
CA PRO A 19 -23.28 11.22 4.67
C PRO A 19 -22.05 11.73 5.44
N ASN A 20 -20.89 11.86 4.80
CA ASN A 20 -19.63 12.36 5.35
C ASN A 20 -18.63 12.68 4.22
N ARG A 21 -17.43 13.15 4.59
CA ARG A 21 -16.37 13.61 3.67
C ARG A 21 -15.37 12.51 3.29
N VAL A 22 -15.69 11.24 3.51
CA VAL A 22 -14.80 10.10 3.20
C VAL A 22 -15.18 9.44 1.88
N LEU A 23 -14.23 9.42 0.94
CA LEU A 23 -14.28 8.63 -0.26
C LEU A 23 -13.36 7.40 -0.11
N MET A 24 -13.88 6.19 -0.34
CA MET A 24 -13.02 5.01 -0.51
C MET A 24 -12.43 5.07 -1.92
N GLY A 25 -11.11 5.31 -1.97
CA GLY A 25 -10.40 5.47 -3.24
C GLY A 25 -10.39 4.19 -4.06
N SER A 26 -10.42 4.34 -5.38
CA SER A 26 -10.38 3.23 -6.34
C SER A 26 -9.19 2.29 -6.08
N MET A 27 -9.47 0.99 -6.11
CA MET A 27 -8.49 -0.09 -5.99
C MET A 27 -8.90 -1.23 -6.91
N HIS A 28 -8.05 -1.58 -7.88
CA HIS A 28 -8.18 -2.85 -8.61
C HIS A 28 -7.70 -3.98 -7.71
N ILE A 29 -8.63 -4.82 -7.25
CA ILE A 29 -8.40 -5.79 -6.17
C ILE A 29 -8.17 -7.23 -6.69
N GLY A 30 -8.25 -7.43 -8.00
CA GLY A 30 -8.11 -8.73 -8.67
C GLY A 30 -9.34 -9.63 -8.53
N LEU A 31 -10.41 -9.17 -7.88
CA LEU A 31 -11.69 -9.88 -7.85
C LEU A 31 -12.51 -9.60 -9.10
N GLU A 32 -12.22 -8.51 -9.80
CA GLU A 32 -12.87 -8.11 -11.05
C GLU A 32 -12.76 -9.21 -12.12
N GLU A 33 -11.68 -10.00 -12.10
CA GLU A 33 -11.44 -11.12 -13.01
C GLU A 33 -11.46 -12.50 -12.32
N ALA A 34 -11.81 -12.57 -11.03
CA ALA A 34 -11.84 -13.83 -10.29
C ALA A 34 -13.16 -14.60 -10.52
N GLU A 35 -13.09 -15.92 -10.43
CA GLU A 35 -14.29 -16.76 -10.36
C GLU A 35 -15.12 -16.36 -9.12
N HIS A 36 -16.44 -16.21 -9.29
CA HIS A 36 -17.34 -15.66 -8.25
C HIS A 36 -16.90 -14.29 -7.70
N GLY A 37 -16.12 -13.53 -8.48
CA GLY A 37 -15.57 -12.24 -8.10
C GLY A 37 -16.61 -11.19 -7.72
N PHE A 38 -17.71 -11.11 -8.47
CA PHE A 38 -18.81 -10.18 -8.20
C PHE A 38 -19.47 -10.40 -6.83
N GLN A 39 -19.72 -11.65 -6.45
CA GLN A 39 -20.27 -11.98 -5.13
C GLN A 39 -19.31 -11.59 -3.99
N ARG A 40 -18.01 -11.84 -4.17
CA ARG A 40 -16.98 -11.46 -3.20
C ARG A 40 -16.82 -9.94 -3.10
N MET A 41 -16.87 -9.24 -4.23
CA MET A 41 -16.88 -7.77 -4.28
C MET A 41 -18.11 -7.19 -3.60
N ALA A 42 -19.27 -7.84 -3.74
CA ALA A 42 -20.50 -7.40 -3.10
C ALA A 42 -20.34 -7.36 -1.57
N GLU A 43 -19.82 -8.42 -0.92
CA GLU A 43 -19.54 -8.40 0.53
C GLU A 43 -18.40 -7.43 0.87
N PHE A 44 -17.33 -7.40 0.07
CA PHE A 44 -16.20 -6.50 0.29
C PHE A 44 -16.65 -5.03 0.39
N TYR A 45 -17.42 -4.55 -0.58
CA TYR A 45 -17.92 -3.18 -0.60
C TYR A 45 -19.06 -2.96 0.39
N ALA A 46 -19.96 -3.93 0.60
CA ALA A 46 -21.01 -3.85 1.61
C ALA A 46 -20.43 -3.67 3.02
N ALA A 47 -19.35 -4.37 3.37
CA ALA A 47 -18.68 -4.19 4.66
C ALA A 47 -18.20 -2.75 4.89
N ARG A 48 -17.72 -2.05 3.85
CA ARG A 48 -17.24 -0.65 3.96
C ARG A 48 -18.41 0.34 3.97
N ALA A 49 -19.48 0.05 3.25
CA ALA A 49 -20.73 0.80 3.33
C ALA A 49 -21.32 0.73 4.75
N ARG A 50 -21.40 -0.48 5.32
CA ARG A 50 -21.80 -0.73 6.72
C ARG A 50 -20.89 -0.01 7.73
N GLY A 51 -19.59 0.01 7.44
CA GLY A 51 -18.58 0.77 8.19
C GLY A 51 -18.72 2.30 8.09
N GLY A 52 -19.60 2.79 7.22
CA GLY A 52 -19.99 4.20 7.14
C GLY A 52 -19.23 5.04 6.11
N VAL A 53 -18.58 4.44 5.11
CA VAL A 53 -17.94 5.19 4.01
C VAL A 53 -18.96 6.05 3.26
N GLY A 54 -18.62 7.31 2.98
CA GLY A 54 -19.51 8.27 2.32
C GLY A 54 -19.76 7.98 0.84
N LEU A 55 -18.71 7.68 0.09
CA LEU A 55 -18.78 7.25 -1.31
C LEU A 55 -17.67 6.24 -1.61
N ILE A 56 -18.02 5.13 -2.25
CA ILE A 56 -17.06 4.10 -2.67
C ILE A 56 -16.76 4.27 -4.16
N VAL A 57 -15.50 4.08 -4.56
CA VAL A 57 -15.14 3.95 -5.98
C VAL A 57 -14.53 2.56 -6.21
N THR A 58 -15.02 1.83 -7.21
CA THR A 58 -14.51 0.49 -7.57
C THR A 58 -13.07 0.54 -8.08
N GLY A 59 -12.44 -0.63 -8.26
CA GLY A 59 -11.32 -0.78 -9.19
C GLY A 59 -11.66 -0.33 -10.61
N GLY A 60 -10.62 -0.02 -11.38
CA GLY A 60 -10.76 0.47 -12.75
C GLY A 60 -11.25 -0.62 -13.71
N ILE A 61 -12.33 -0.34 -14.43
CA ILE A 61 -12.97 -1.22 -15.41
C ILE A 61 -12.82 -0.59 -16.80
N ALA A 62 -12.39 -1.38 -17.79
CA ALA A 62 -12.12 -0.87 -19.13
C ALA A 62 -13.40 -0.53 -19.92
N PRO A 63 -13.40 0.56 -20.72
CA PRO A 63 -14.54 0.91 -21.56
C PRO A 63 -14.61 0.10 -22.87
N ASN A 64 -13.50 -0.52 -23.27
CA ASN A 64 -13.36 -1.33 -24.48
C ASN A 64 -12.20 -2.33 -24.35
N ASP A 65 -12.02 -3.18 -25.36
CA ASP A 65 -11.02 -4.27 -25.31
C ASP A 65 -9.57 -3.80 -25.28
N ALA A 66 -9.26 -2.69 -25.95
CA ALA A 66 -7.91 -2.10 -25.99
C ALA A 66 -7.53 -1.42 -24.66
N GLY A 67 -8.52 -1.10 -23.84
CA GLY A 67 -8.35 -0.44 -22.55
C GLY A 67 -8.11 -1.37 -21.38
N ARG A 68 -8.14 -2.69 -21.56
CA ARG A 68 -8.00 -3.68 -20.48
C ARG A 68 -6.58 -3.69 -19.89
N PRO A 69 -6.41 -4.09 -18.62
CA PRO A 69 -5.09 -4.20 -18.02
C PRO A 69 -4.22 -5.30 -18.65
N TYR A 70 -4.83 -6.40 -19.10
CA TYR A 70 -4.20 -7.57 -19.71
C TYR A 70 -5.26 -8.37 -20.48
N ASP A 71 -4.86 -9.42 -21.20
CA ASP A 71 -5.78 -10.29 -21.93
C ASP A 71 -6.81 -10.94 -21.00
N GLY A 72 -8.09 -10.65 -21.23
CA GLY A 72 -9.20 -11.11 -20.39
C GLY A 72 -9.49 -10.21 -19.18
N GLY A 73 -8.79 -9.08 -19.04
CA GLY A 73 -9.04 -8.11 -17.97
C GLY A 73 -10.45 -7.51 -17.97
N ALA A 74 -10.90 -7.01 -16.82
CA ALA A 74 -12.26 -6.53 -16.65
C ALA A 74 -12.61 -5.34 -17.56
N LYS A 75 -13.82 -5.41 -18.14
CA LYS A 75 -14.42 -4.36 -18.96
C LYS A 75 -15.94 -4.33 -18.76
N LEU A 76 -16.56 -3.23 -19.14
CA LEU A 76 -18.02 -3.10 -19.16
C LEU A 76 -18.47 -2.54 -20.52
N THR A 77 -18.83 -3.45 -21.41
CA THR A 77 -19.14 -3.18 -22.82
C THR A 77 -20.53 -3.66 -23.25
N THR A 78 -21.15 -4.55 -22.46
CA THR A 78 -22.44 -5.16 -22.77
C THR A 78 -23.41 -5.11 -21.58
N GLU A 79 -24.71 -5.24 -21.84
CA GLU A 79 -25.74 -5.34 -20.82
C GLU A 79 -25.58 -6.58 -19.92
N ALA A 80 -25.11 -7.71 -20.46
CA ALA A 80 -24.87 -8.93 -19.69
C ALA A 80 -23.74 -8.75 -18.65
N GLU A 81 -22.67 -8.04 -19.02
CA GLU A 81 -21.63 -7.64 -18.06
C GLU A 81 -22.24 -6.72 -16.99
N ALA A 82 -23.08 -5.76 -17.37
CA ALA A 82 -23.74 -4.85 -16.43
C ALA A 82 -24.66 -5.55 -15.42
N GLU A 83 -25.36 -6.62 -15.82
CA GLU A 83 -26.18 -7.43 -14.92
C GLU A 83 -25.36 -8.07 -13.79
N GLN A 84 -24.10 -8.45 -14.05
CA GLN A 84 -23.21 -9.02 -13.02
C GLN A 84 -22.82 -7.97 -11.96
N HIS A 85 -22.61 -6.73 -12.39
CA HIS A 85 -22.30 -5.62 -11.49
C HIS A 85 -23.47 -5.24 -10.56
N ALA A 86 -24.72 -5.53 -10.95
CA ALA A 86 -25.91 -5.19 -10.18
C ALA A 86 -25.95 -5.85 -8.79
N GLU A 87 -25.30 -7.02 -8.63
CA GLU A 87 -25.17 -7.67 -7.33
C GLU A 87 -24.35 -6.83 -6.34
N ILE A 88 -23.29 -6.18 -6.82
CA ILE A 88 -22.41 -5.31 -6.01
C ILE A 88 -23.17 -4.08 -5.53
N THR A 89 -23.81 -3.37 -6.46
CA THR A 89 -24.52 -2.13 -6.17
C THR A 89 -25.69 -2.39 -5.21
N ALA A 90 -26.45 -3.46 -5.45
CA ALA A 90 -27.51 -3.88 -4.56
C ALA A 90 -27.01 -4.20 -3.13
N ALA A 91 -25.84 -4.82 -2.98
CA ALA A 91 -25.25 -5.09 -1.68
C ALA A 91 -24.85 -3.81 -0.93
N VAL A 92 -24.22 -2.87 -1.63
CA VAL A 92 -23.85 -1.56 -1.05
C VAL A 92 -25.09 -0.77 -0.64
N HIS A 93 -26.13 -0.72 -1.49
CA HIS A 93 -27.36 0.02 -1.21
C HIS A 93 -28.16 -0.57 -0.05
N ARG A 94 -28.15 -1.89 0.15
CA ARG A 94 -28.77 -2.54 1.33
C ARG A 94 -28.17 -2.05 2.64
N GLU A 95 -26.89 -1.71 2.65
CA GLU A 95 -26.18 -1.15 3.82
C GLU A 95 -26.31 0.39 3.89
N GLY A 96 -27.05 1.01 2.97
CA GLY A 96 -27.25 2.46 2.90
C GLY A 96 -26.07 3.25 2.33
N GLY A 97 -25.10 2.57 1.70
CA GLY A 97 -23.93 3.21 1.08
C GLY A 97 -24.19 3.70 -0.34
N LYS A 98 -23.18 4.38 -0.91
CA LYS A 98 -23.13 4.80 -2.31
C LYS A 98 -21.86 4.29 -2.99
N ILE A 99 -21.96 3.92 -4.25
CA ILE A 99 -20.82 3.40 -5.01
C ILE A 99 -20.80 3.93 -6.45
N ALA A 100 -19.62 4.34 -6.91
CA ALA A 100 -19.33 4.73 -8.28
C ALA A 100 -18.37 3.72 -8.93
N MET A 101 -18.55 3.46 -10.22
CA MET A 101 -17.62 2.61 -10.97
C MET A 101 -16.51 3.45 -11.61
N GLN A 102 -15.25 3.10 -11.40
CA GLN A 102 -14.17 3.76 -12.13
C GLN A 102 -14.07 3.22 -13.56
N ILE A 103 -14.17 4.10 -14.55
CA ILE A 103 -13.87 3.80 -15.96
C ILE A 103 -12.40 4.13 -16.22
N LEU A 104 -11.62 3.09 -16.53
CA LEU A 104 -10.17 3.20 -16.71
C LEU A 104 -9.72 2.52 -17.98
N HIS A 105 -9.08 3.27 -18.87
CA HIS A 105 -8.39 2.73 -20.04
C HIS A 105 -6.87 2.74 -19.79
N PHE A 106 -6.25 1.56 -19.74
CA PHE A 106 -4.84 1.41 -19.32
C PHE A 106 -3.82 1.98 -20.31
N GLY A 107 -4.23 2.27 -21.55
CA GLY A 107 -3.40 3.01 -22.51
C GLY A 107 -2.09 2.27 -22.80
N ARG A 108 -0.97 2.99 -22.83
CA ARG A 108 0.35 2.36 -23.06
C ARG A 108 0.89 1.53 -21.89
N TYR A 109 0.17 1.49 -20.76
CA TYR A 109 0.50 0.65 -19.61
C TYR A 109 -0.22 -0.70 -19.60
N ALA A 110 -1.14 -0.94 -20.52
CA ALA A 110 -1.74 -2.26 -20.65
C ALA A 110 -0.69 -3.34 -20.96
N TYR A 111 -0.90 -4.54 -20.43
CA TYR A 111 0.02 -5.68 -20.53
C TYR A 111 -0.50 -6.72 -21.54
N HIS A 112 -0.91 -6.24 -22.71
CA HIS A 112 -1.33 -7.04 -23.86
C HIS A 112 -0.89 -6.33 -25.17
N PRO A 113 -0.71 -7.04 -26.30
CA PRO A 113 -0.12 -6.46 -27.51
C PRO A 113 -1.03 -5.46 -28.24
N ASP A 114 -2.34 -5.52 -28.02
CA ASP A 114 -3.33 -4.62 -28.66
C ASP A 114 -3.44 -3.24 -27.99
N LEU A 115 -2.52 -2.92 -27.07
CA LEU A 115 -2.53 -1.65 -26.34
C LEU A 115 -2.41 -0.43 -27.27
N VAL A 116 -3.15 0.62 -26.94
CA VAL A 116 -3.23 1.86 -27.74
C VAL A 116 -2.83 3.08 -26.92
N ALA A 117 -2.39 4.13 -27.61
CA ALA A 117 -1.94 5.38 -27.01
C ALA A 117 -2.15 6.56 -27.98
N PRO A 118 -1.97 7.82 -27.53
CA PRO A 118 -2.02 8.99 -28.43
C PRO A 118 -0.91 8.94 -29.50
N SER A 119 0.22 8.31 -29.19
CA SER A 119 1.38 8.17 -30.07
C SER A 119 2.10 6.85 -29.80
N ALA A 120 2.81 6.31 -30.79
CA ALA A 120 3.51 5.01 -30.70
C ALA A 120 4.80 5.10 -29.86
N LEU A 121 4.67 5.43 -28.57
CA LEU A 121 5.76 5.61 -27.63
C LEU A 121 5.68 4.57 -26.51
N GLN A 122 6.58 3.58 -26.56
CA GLN A 122 6.69 2.56 -25.52
C GLN A 122 6.98 3.18 -24.14
N ALA A 123 6.23 2.75 -23.13
CA ALA A 123 6.53 3.08 -21.74
C ALA A 123 7.78 2.33 -21.24
N PRO A 124 8.68 2.95 -20.44
CA PRO A 124 9.83 2.28 -19.82
C PRO A 124 9.49 1.10 -18.90
N ILE A 125 8.22 0.96 -18.51
CA ILE A 125 7.72 -0.12 -17.63
C ILE A 125 6.89 -1.17 -18.38
N SER A 126 6.61 -0.96 -19.68
CA SER A 126 5.83 -1.88 -20.50
C SER A 126 6.74 -2.65 -21.45
N PRO A 127 6.51 -3.96 -21.68
CA PRO A 127 7.22 -4.73 -22.68
C PRO A 127 6.71 -4.47 -24.11
N HIS A 128 5.56 -3.81 -24.27
CA HIS A 128 4.91 -3.61 -25.56
C HIS A 128 4.97 -2.15 -26.02
N THR A 129 5.14 -1.95 -27.34
CA THR A 129 4.99 -0.64 -27.96
C THR A 129 3.51 -0.44 -28.34
N PRO A 130 2.85 0.65 -27.89
CA PRO A 130 1.46 0.88 -28.22
C PRO A 130 1.28 1.26 -29.69
N ARG A 131 0.10 0.96 -30.24
CA ARG A 131 -0.34 1.53 -31.51
C ARG A 131 -0.89 2.95 -31.28
N ALA A 132 -0.57 3.87 -32.17
CA ALA A 132 -1.18 5.20 -32.16
C ALA A 132 -2.65 5.11 -32.62
N LEU A 133 -3.55 5.74 -31.87
CA LEU A 133 -4.96 5.86 -32.25
C LEU A 133 -5.12 6.76 -33.49
N THR A 134 -6.02 6.42 -34.38
CA THR A 134 -6.51 7.31 -35.44
C THR A 134 -7.58 8.27 -34.91
N ASP A 135 -7.92 9.33 -35.66
CA ASP A 135 -8.97 10.29 -35.27
C ASP A 135 -10.31 9.58 -34.99
N ASP A 136 -10.73 8.68 -35.88
CA ASP A 136 -11.96 7.91 -35.75
C ASP A 136 -11.95 6.98 -34.52
N GLU A 137 -10.79 6.39 -34.20
CA GLU A 137 -10.67 5.55 -33.01
C GLU A 137 -10.68 6.36 -31.71
N VAL A 138 -10.20 7.62 -31.74
CA VAL A 138 -10.33 8.53 -30.60
C VAL A 138 -11.82 8.83 -30.35
N GLU A 139 -12.58 9.17 -31.39
CA GLU A 139 -14.03 9.39 -31.29
C GLU A 139 -14.77 8.12 -30.83
N GLN A 140 -14.44 6.96 -31.39
CA GLN A 140 -15.02 5.69 -30.95
C GLN A 140 -14.70 5.40 -29.48
N THR A 141 -13.47 5.70 -29.03
CA THR A 141 -13.10 5.54 -27.61
C THR A 141 -13.93 6.47 -26.73
N ILE A 142 -14.19 7.71 -27.14
CA ILE A 142 -15.07 8.64 -26.42
C ILE A 142 -16.49 8.06 -26.29
N ASP A 143 -17.05 7.53 -27.38
CA ASP A 143 -18.36 6.88 -27.39
C ASP A 143 -18.39 5.62 -26.50
N ASP A 144 -17.28 4.88 -26.44
CA ASP A 144 -17.14 3.73 -25.56
C ASP A 144 -17.23 4.12 -24.08
N TYR A 145 -16.58 5.22 -23.66
CA TYR A 145 -16.71 5.76 -22.30
C TYR A 145 -18.17 6.12 -21.97
N ALA A 146 -18.88 6.77 -22.90
CA ALA A 146 -20.29 7.14 -22.72
C ALA A 146 -21.19 5.90 -22.62
N ARG A 147 -20.97 4.88 -23.48
CA ARG A 147 -21.66 3.59 -23.40
C ARG A 147 -21.41 2.92 -22.04
N THR A 148 -20.17 2.85 -21.60
CA THR A 148 -19.81 2.23 -20.32
C THR A 148 -20.45 2.95 -19.14
N ALA A 149 -20.54 4.28 -19.17
CA ALA A 149 -21.24 5.04 -18.13
C ALA A 149 -22.76 4.75 -18.11
N ARG A 150 -23.40 4.64 -19.28
CA ARG A 150 -24.81 4.20 -19.39
C ARG A 150 -25.01 2.80 -18.80
N LEU A 151 -24.11 1.88 -19.10
CA LEU A 151 -24.15 0.50 -18.56
C LEU A 151 -23.94 0.48 -17.05
N ALA A 152 -23.01 1.28 -16.51
CA ALA A 152 -22.80 1.42 -15.07
C ALA A 152 -24.07 1.97 -14.39
N LYS A 153 -24.72 2.98 -14.98
CA LYS A 153 -26.01 3.47 -14.49
C LYS A 153 -27.09 2.38 -14.51
N ALA A 154 -27.17 1.59 -15.58
CA ALA A 154 -28.11 0.47 -15.69
C ALA A 154 -27.83 -0.64 -14.65
N ALA A 155 -26.57 -0.86 -14.29
CA ALA A 155 -26.15 -1.76 -13.20
C ALA A 155 -26.43 -1.18 -11.80
N GLY A 156 -26.99 0.02 -11.69
CA GLY A 156 -27.38 0.63 -10.42
C GLY A 156 -26.25 1.34 -9.67
N TYR A 157 -25.12 1.69 -10.31
CA TYR A 157 -24.14 2.55 -9.66
C TYR A 157 -24.75 3.95 -9.39
N ASP A 158 -24.29 4.63 -8.33
CA ASP A 158 -24.64 6.04 -8.04
C ASP A 158 -23.88 7.05 -8.92
N GLY A 159 -22.82 6.57 -9.58
CA GLY A 159 -21.93 7.40 -10.37
C GLY A 159 -20.86 6.63 -11.13
N VAL A 160 -20.01 7.37 -11.83
CA VAL A 160 -18.75 6.87 -12.39
C VAL A 160 -17.58 7.78 -12.02
N GLU A 161 -16.38 7.22 -11.94
CA GLU A 161 -15.12 7.98 -11.92
C GLU A 161 -14.40 7.82 -13.27
N ILE A 162 -14.17 8.92 -13.97
CA ILE A 162 -13.34 8.97 -15.18
C ILE A 162 -11.89 9.12 -14.72
N MET A 163 -11.08 8.08 -14.96
CA MET A 163 -9.69 8.05 -14.54
C MET A 163 -8.78 8.84 -15.50
N GLY A 164 -8.53 10.11 -15.17
CA GLY A 164 -7.73 11.06 -15.96
C GLY A 164 -6.30 11.28 -15.47
N SER A 165 -5.73 10.32 -14.73
CA SER A 165 -4.43 10.50 -14.04
C SER A 165 -3.52 9.26 -14.11
N GLU A 166 -2.42 9.28 -13.34
CA GLU A 166 -1.44 8.19 -13.16
C GLU A 166 -0.73 7.73 -14.45
N GLY A 167 -0.78 8.54 -15.49
CA GLY A 167 -0.18 8.26 -16.79
C GLY A 167 -0.93 7.25 -17.65
N TYR A 168 -2.21 6.98 -17.36
CA TYR A 168 -3.11 6.21 -18.22
C TYR A 168 -3.65 7.02 -19.41
N LEU A 169 -4.40 6.40 -20.31
CA LEU A 169 -4.71 6.93 -21.65
C LEU A 169 -5.12 8.42 -21.66
N ILE A 170 -6.07 8.82 -20.81
CA ILE A 170 -6.51 10.23 -20.75
C ILE A 170 -5.36 11.16 -20.37
N ASN A 171 -4.58 10.80 -19.34
CA ASN A 171 -3.42 11.57 -18.91
C ASN A 171 -2.32 11.57 -19.99
N GLU A 172 -2.18 10.47 -20.75
CA GLU A 172 -1.26 10.38 -21.88
C GLU A 172 -1.63 11.36 -23.02
N PHE A 173 -2.92 11.60 -23.27
CA PHE A 173 -3.37 12.62 -24.23
C PHE A 173 -3.04 14.03 -23.75
N ILE A 174 -3.21 14.31 -22.45
CA ILE A 174 -2.97 15.63 -21.86
C ILE A 174 -1.48 15.98 -21.87
N ALA A 175 -0.62 15.07 -21.43
CA ALA A 175 0.79 15.35 -21.21
C ALA A 175 1.57 15.44 -22.54
N ALA A 176 2.31 16.55 -22.71
CA ALA A 176 3.18 16.75 -23.88
C ALA A 176 4.27 15.68 -24.00
N ARG A 177 4.61 15.00 -22.89
CA ARG A 177 5.52 13.86 -22.84
C ARG A 177 5.14 12.74 -23.82
N THR A 178 3.85 12.40 -23.89
CA THR A 178 3.33 11.20 -24.56
C THR A 178 2.53 11.49 -25.80
N ASN A 179 1.91 12.67 -25.88
CA ASN A 179 1.15 13.08 -27.05
C ASN A 179 2.04 13.86 -28.03
N LYS A 180 2.39 13.21 -29.15
CA LYS A 180 3.19 13.77 -30.25
C LYS A 180 2.37 13.97 -31.52
N ARG A 181 1.05 14.00 -31.41
CA ARG A 181 0.15 14.17 -32.56
C ARG A 181 0.21 15.61 -33.08
N ASP A 182 -0.04 15.76 -34.37
CA ASP A 182 -0.14 17.01 -35.11
C ASP A 182 -1.57 17.29 -35.62
N ASP A 183 -2.54 16.48 -35.18
CA ASP A 183 -3.97 16.63 -35.47
C ASP A 183 -4.72 17.40 -34.37
N ARG A 184 -6.06 17.38 -34.42
CA ARG A 184 -6.92 18.10 -33.46
C ARG A 184 -6.88 17.56 -32.03
N TRP A 185 -6.18 16.46 -31.78
CA TRP A 185 -6.00 15.84 -30.46
C TRP A 185 -4.60 16.05 -29.88
N GLY A 186 -3.69 16.73 -30.59
CA GLY A 186 -2.34 17.04 -30.12
C GLY A 186 -1.85 18.43 -30.50
N GLY A 187 -0.57 18.67 -30.23
CA GLY A 187 0.03 20.00 -30.37
C GLY A 187 -0.31 20.89 -29.17
N SER A 188 -1.21 21.87 -29.34
CA SER A 188 -1.57 22.84 -28.31
C SER A 188 -2.21 22.17 -27.08
N TYR A 189 -2.14 22.82 -25.91
CA TYR A 189 -2.79 22.30 -24.71
C TYR A 189 -4.30 22.12 -24.90
N GLU A 190 -4.96 23.08 -25.57
CA GLU A 190 -6.38 23.02 -25.93
C GLU A 190 -6.74 21.72 -26.68
N ASN A 191 -5.94 21.34 -27.67
CA ASN A 191 -6.14 20.09 -28.42
C ASN A 191 -5.84 18.85 -27.56
N ARG A 192 -4.79 18.88 -26.75
CA ARG A 192 -4.43 17.78 -25.83
C ARG A 192 -5.51 17.52 -24.78
N THR A 193 -6.22 18.57 -24.34
CA THR A 193 -7.35 18.46 -23.41
C THR A 193 -8.69 18.16 -24.09
N ARG A 194 -8.77 18.16 -25.42
CA ARG A 194 -10.02 17.88 -26.13
C ARG A 194 -10.57 16.48 -25.80
N PHE A 195 -9.68 15.48 -25.78
CA PHE A 195 -10.05 14.09 -25.48
C PHE A 195 -10.74 13.92 -24.11
N PRO A 196 -10.14 14.32 -22.97
CA PRO A 196 -10.81 14.23 -21.68
C PRO A 196 -12.11 15.03 -21.60
N LEU A 197 -12.16 16.23 -22.19
CA LEU A 197 -13.33 17.09 -22.10
C LEU A 197 -14.52 16.54 -22.89
N GLU A 198 -14.28 15.98 -24.08
CA GLU A 198 -15.33 15.29 -24.84
C GLU A 198 -15.83 14.03 -24.13
N ILE A 199 -14.95 13.29 -23.44
CA ILE A 199 -15.36 12.15 -22.60
C ILE A 199 -16.31 12.63 -21.50
N VAL A 200 -15.94 13.65 -20.72
CA VAL A 200 -16.78 14.14 -19.60
C VAL A 200 -18.13 14.63 -20.13
N ARG A 201 -18.13 15.41 -21.21
CA ARG A 201 -19.36 15.94 -21.83
C ARG A 201 -20.29 14.82 -22.31
N ARG A 202 -19.76 13.85 -23.07
CA ARG A 202 -20.54 12.72 -23.62
C ARG A 202 -21.03 11.77 -22.53
N VAL A 203 -20.22 11.54 -21.50
CA VAL A 203 -20.63 10.78 -20.32
C VAL A 203 -21.78 11.49 -19.62
N ARG A 204 -21.67 12.79 -19.32
CA ARG A 204 -22.73 13.59 -18.71
C ARG A 204 -24.02 13.54 -19.54
N GLU A 205 -23.94 13.74 -20.85
CA GLU A 205 -25.09 13.64 -21.76
C GLU A 205 -25.76 12.26 -21.72
N ALA A 206 -24.97 11.17 -21.66
CA ALA A 206 -25.49 9.81 -21.66
C ALA A 206 -26.17 9.42 -20.34
N VAL A 207 -25.72 9.98 -19.20
CA VAL A 207 -26.21 9.62 -17.86
C VAL A 207 -27.18 10.64 -17.25
N GLY A 208 -27.31 11.83 -17.82
CA GLY A 208 -28.15 12.92 -17.30
C GLY A 208 -27.57 13.61 -16.06
N GLU A 209 -28.29 14.58 -15.51
CA GLU A 209 -27.82 15.45 -14.41
C GLU A 209 -27.74 14.75 -13.05
N ASP A 210 -28.72 13.89 -12.74
CA ASP A 210 -28.83 13.20 -11.44
C ASP A 210 -27.96 11.93 -11.36
N PHE A 211 -26.66 12.09 -11.62
CA PHE A 211 -25.67 11.02 -11.59
C PHE A 211 -24.29 11.58 -11.23
N ILE A 212 -23.58 10.94 -10.29
CA ILE A 212 -22.27 11.44 -9.87
C ILE A 212 -21.24 11.16 -10.98
N VAL A 213 -20.61 12.20 -11.50
CA VAL A 213 -19.45 12.07 -12.41
C VAL A 213 -18.23 12.60 -11.70
N ILE A 214 -17.33 11.71 -11.31
CA ILE A 214 -16.05 12.07 -10.70
C ILE A 214 -15.01 12.12 -11.82
N TYR A 215 -14.16 13.13 -11.85
CA TYR A 215 -12.98 13.14 -12.71
C TYR A 215 -11.72 13.11 -11.85
N ARG A 216 -10.89 12.08 -12.04
CA ARG A 216 -9.61 11.98 -11.31
C ARG A 216 -8.50 12.69 -12.07
N LEU A 217 -8.27 13.96 -11.72
CA LEU A 217 -7.33 14.86 -12.37
C LEU A 217 -5.90 14.60 -11.93
N SER A 218 -4.98 14.39 -12.89
CA SER A 218 -3.55 14.42 -12.58
C SER A 218 -3.15 15.85 -12.23
N MET A 219 -2.98 16.12 -10.93
CA MET A 219 -2.58 17.45 -10.49
C MET A 219 -1.06 17.58 -10.42
N LEU A 220 -0.34 16.48 -10.17
CA LEU A 220 1.12 16.44 -10.08
C LEU A 220 1.67 15.21 -10.81
N ASP A 221 2.10 15.35 -12.05
CA ASP A 221 2.49 14.21 -12.90
C ASP A 221 3.81 13.52 -12.47
N LEU A 222 4.75 14.24 -11.84
CA LEU A 222 6.07 13.73 -11.41
C LEU A 222 6.90 13.07 -12.53
N VAL A 223 6.71 13.50 -13.78
CA VAL A 223 7.50 13.08 -14.93
C VAL A 223 7.89 14.30 -15.79
N PRO A 224 9.07 14.25 -16.46
CA PRO A 224 9.45 15.31 -17.38
C PRO A 224 8.44 15.45 -18.52
N GLY A 225 8.02 16.69 -18.79
CA GLY A 225 6.98 17.01 -19.79
C GLY A 225 5.55 16.74 -19.30
N GLY A 226 5.34 16.67 -17.98
CA GLY A 226 4.02 16.75 -17.34
C GLY A 226 3.46 18.17 -17.34
N SER A 227 2.32 18.35 -16.70
CA SER A 227 1.51 19.58 -16.72
C SER A 227 2.05 20.65 -15.78
N SER A 228 1.91 21.93 -16.14
CA SER A 228 2.11 23.06 -15.22
C SER A 228 0.90 23.26 -14.29
N LEU A 229 1.05 24.08 -13.24
CA LEU A 229 -0.09 24.40 -12.35
C LEU A 229 -1.22 25.13 -13.11
N ASP A 230 -0.87 26.07 -14.00
CA ASP A 230 -1.85 26.80 -14.80
C ASP A 230 -2.62 25.86 -15.75
N GLU A 231 -1.94 24.88 -16.34
CA GLU A 231 -2.57 23.83 -17.15
C GLU A 231 -3.54 23.01 -16.28
N VAL A 232 -3.11 22.56 -15.10
CA VAL A 232 -3.95 21.81 -14.15
C VAL A 232 -5.20 22.59 -13.75
N ILE A 233 -5.07 23.87 -13.39
CA ILE A 233 -6.20 24.72 -13.01
C ILE A 233 -7.14 24.94 -14.19
N THR A 234 -6.60 25.20 -15.38
CA THR A 234 -7.40 25.38 -16.61
C THR A 234 -8.21 24.14 -16.93
N LEU A 235 -7.60 22.95 -16.83
CA LEU A 235 -8.31 21.69 -17.05
C LEU A 235 -9.35 21.41 -15.97
N ALA A 236 -9.08 21.72 -14.70
CA ALA A 236 -10.06 21.57 -13.63
C ALA A 236 -11.34 22.37 -13.91
N GLN A 237 -11.20 23.62 -14.31
CA GLN A 237 -12.32 24.50 -14.69
C GLN A 237 -13.08 23.98 -15.91
N ALA A 238 -12.36 23.51 -16.93
CA ALA A 238 -12.97 22.95 -18.13
C ALA A 238 -13.72 21.63 -17.84
N VAL A 239 -13.21 20.79 -16.94
CA VAL A 239 -13.86 19.55 -16.49
C VAL A 239 -15.13 19.85 -15.69
N GLU A 240 -15.11 20.87 -14.82
CA GLU A 240 -16.31 21.37 -14.15
C GLU A 240 -17.35 21.83 -15.17
N ALA A 241 -16.96 22.68 -16.11
CA ALA A 241 -17.86 23.19 -17.15
C ALA A 241 -18.43 22.09 -18.07
N ALA A 242 -17.68 20.99 -18.28
CA ALA A 242 -18.13 19.83 -19.03
C ALA A 242 -19.15 18.96 -18.27
N GLY A 243 -19.35 19.21 -16.97
CA GLY A 243 -20.41 18.59 -16.16
C GLY A 243 -19.91 17.57 -15.12
N ALA A 244 -18.64 17.62 -14.70
CA ALA A 244 -18.21 16.83 -13.55
C ALA A 244 -18.92 17.26 -12.25
N THR A 245 -19.22 16.30 -11.37
CA THR A 245 -19.81 16.52 -10.04
C THR A 245 -18.74 16.70 -8.96
N ILE A 246 -17.61 15.99 -9.08
CA ILE A 246 -16.50 15.98 -8.11
C ILE A 246 -15.19 15.89 -8.89
N ILE A 247 -14.13 16.58 -8.45
CA ILE A 247 -12.78 16.32 -8.94
C ILE A 247 -11.97 15.63 -7.83
N ASN A 248 -11.42 14.47 -8.16
CA ASN A 248 -10.52 13.71 -7.30
C ASN A 248 -9.07 13.92 -7.73
N THR A 249 -8.14 13.94 -6.78
CA THR A 249 -6.72 14.18 -7.05
C THR A 249 -6.00 12.89 -7.49
N GLY A 250 -5.18 12.98 -8.54
CA GLY A 250 -4.19 11.99 -8.96
C GLY A 250 -2.76 12.53 -8.77
N ILE A 251 -1.83 11.68 -8.31
CA ILE A 251 -0.46 12.08 -7.94
C ILE A 251 0.54 11.07 -8.49
N GLY A 252 1.35 11.54 -9.42
CA GLY A 252 2.42 10.79 -10.06
C GLY A 252 1.93 10.01 -11.27
N TRP A 253 2.87 9.30 -11.87
CA TRP A 253 2.67 8.28 -12.91
C TRP A 253 3.32 6.99 -12.43
N HIS A 254 2.90 5.83 -12.95
CA HIS A 254 3.62 4.56 -12.68
C HIS A 254 5.10 4.58 -13.10
N GLU A 255 5.46 5.43 -14.06
CA GLU A 255 6.83 5.68 -14.50
C GLU A 255 7.65 6.56 -13.55
N ALA A 256 7.00 7.33 -12.67
CA ALA A 256 7.66 8.28 -11.80
C ALA A 256 8.68 7.56 -10.92
N ARG A 257 9.82 8.22 -10.71
CA ARG A 257 10.91 7.72 -9.84
C ARG A 257 10.90 8.41 -8.47
N ILE A 258 9.73 8.89 -8.06
CA ILE A 258 9.44 9.54 -6.79
C ILE A 258 8.31 8.74 -6.14
N PRO A 259 8.48 8.24 -4.90
CA PRO A 259 7.43 7.46 -4.26
C PRO A 259 6.25 8.34 -3.86
N THR A 260 5.04 7.87 -4.16
CA THR A 260 3.80 8.62 -3.91
C THR A 260 2.94 8.02 -2.80
N ILE A 261 3.12 6.73 -2.49
CA ILE A 261 2.23 6.00 -1.58
C ILE A 261 2.91 5.06 -0.57
N ALA A 262 4.18 4.66 -0.74
CA ALA A 262 4.87 3.71 0.13
C ALA A 262 5.06 4.22 1.57
N THR A 263 5.50 3.37 2.51
CA THR A 263 5.68 3.74 3.93
C THR A 263 6.64 4.92 4.15
N SER A 264 7.68 5.07 3.32
CA SER A 264 8.63 6.19 3.42
C SER A 264 8.03 7.56 3.08
N VAL A 265 6.87 7.61 2.41
CA VAL A 265 6.16 8.86 2.09
C VAL A 265 5.50 9.42 3.36
N PRO A 266 5.67 10.69 3.74
CA PRO A 266 5.00 11.20 4.93
C PRO A 266 3.47 11.13 4.85
N ARG A 267 2.81 11.10 6.00
CA ARG A 267 1.35 11.13 6.07
C ARG A 267 0.79 12.40 5.42
N GLY A 268 -0.22 12.26 4.57
CA GLY A 268 -0.86 13.38 3.86
C GLY A 268 0.08 14.22 3.00
N ALA A 269 1.26 13.70 2.61
CA ALA A 269 2.35 14.48 2.02
C ALA A 269 1.92 15.33 0.82
N TYR A 270 0.96 14.86 0.02
CA TYR A 270 0.53 15.53 -1.21
C TYR A 270 -0.73 16.39 -1.05
N ALA A 271 -1.24 16.60 0.16
CA ALA A 271 -2.48 17.35 0.36
C ALA A 271 -2.37 18.83 -0.07
N TRP A 272 -1.16 19.39 -0.05
CA TRP A 272 -0.90 20.75 -0.55
C TRP A 272 -1.19 20.90 -2.05
N VAL A 273 -1.12 19.82 -2.84
CA VAL A 273 -1.39 19.83 -4.28
C VAL A 273 -2.84 20.18 -4.54
N THR A 274 -3.77 19.46 -3.89
CA THR A 274 -5.21 19.73 -3.98
C THR A 274 -5.52 21.14 -3.49
N LYS A 275 -4.84 21.59 -2.42
CA LYS A 275 -5.00 22.94 -1.87
C LYS A 275 -4.67 24.06 -2.88
N LYS A 276 -3.74 23.84 -3.82
CA LYS A 276 -3.42 24.82 -4.87
C LYS A 276 -4.57 25.01 -5.88
N VAL A 277 -5.51 24.07 -5.98
CA VAL A 277 -6.67 24.11 -6.89
C VAL A 277 -7.94 24.59 -6.17
N MET A 278 -7.96 24.58 -4.83
CA MET A 278 -9.10 25.08 -4.06
C MET A 278 -9.46 26.52 -4.44
N GLY A 279 -10.75 26.78 -4.65
CA GLY A 279 -11.27 28.09 -5.05
C GLY A 279 -11.17 28.40 -6.54
N ALA A 280 -10.51 27.56 -7.35
CA ALA A 280 -10.50 27.71 -8.80
C ALA A 280 -11.74 27.10 -9.47
N VAL A 281 -12.41 26.16 -8.79
CA VAL A 281 -13.67 25.51 -9.19
C VAL A 281 -14.68 25.58 -8.04
N SER A 282 -15.96 25.39 -8.35
CA SER A 282 -17.07 25.39 -7.37
C SER A 282 -17.49 23.98 -6.93
N ILE A 283 -17.22 22.96 -7.74
CA ILE A 283 -17.47 21.56 -7.38
C ILE A 283 -16.47 21.05 -6.32
N PRO A 284 -16.85 20.07 -5.48
CA PRO A 284 -15.98 19.56 -4.42
C PRO A 284 -14.67 18.96 -4.93
N LEU A 285 -13.58 19.23 -4.22
CA LEU A 285 -12.26 18.62 -4.44
C LEU A 285 -11.96 17.54 -3.40
N VAL A 286 -11.35 16.44 -3.85
CA VAL A 286 -10.94 15.30 -3.00
C VAL A 286 -9.42 15.19 -2.97
N THR A 287 -8.80 15.31 -1.79
CA THR A 287 -7.37 15.05 -1.62
C THR A 287 -7.08 13.59 -1.27
N THR A 288 -5.89 13.09 -1.63
CA THR A 288 -5.54 11.67 -1.48
C THR A 288 -4.08 11.48 -1.04
N ASN A 289 -3.65 10.22 -1.03
CA ASN A 289 -2.33 9.69 -0.69
C ASN A 289 -1.92 9.83 0.78
N ARG A 290 -1.63 8.68 1.39
CA ARG A 290 -1.11 8.55 2.77
C ARG A 290 -1.94 9.26 3.85
N ILE A 291 -3.26 9.34 3.64
CA ILE A 291 -4.22 9.71 4.68
C ILE A 291 -4.71 8.40 5.31
N ASN A 292 -4.34 8.12 6.55
CA ASN A 292 -4.58 6.81 7.19
C ASN A 292 -5.07 6.89 8.64
N THR A 293 -5.36 8.09 9.16
CA THR A 293 -5.89 8.33 10.51
C THR A 293 -7.00 9.37 10.46
N PRO A 294 -8.06 9.23 11.28
CA PRO A 294 -9.16 10.20 11.28
C PRO A 294 -8.71 11.59 11.74
N GLU A 295 -7.71 11.70 12.62
CA GLU A 295 -7.13 12.97 13.09
C GLU A 295 -6.54 13.77 11.92
N LEU A 296 -5.73 13.12 11.10
CA LEU A 296 -5.15 13.74 9.91
C LEU A 296 -6.23 14.13 8.90
N ALA A 297 -7.19 13.24 8.64
CA ALA A 297 -8.27 13.52 7.71
C ALA A 297 -9.09 14.74 8.16
N GLU A 298 -9.41 14.81 9.46
CA GLU A 298 -10.07 15.96 10.09
C GLU A 298 -9.25 17.24 9.93
N GLN A 299 -7.95 17.18 10.26
CA GLN A 299 -7.05 18.34 10.17
C GLN A 299 -6.97 18.88 8.73
N LEU A 300 -6.82 18.00 7.74
CA LEU A 300 -6.73 18.41 6.33
C LEU A 300 -8.00 19.13 5.86
N LEU A 301 -9.18 18.63 6.26
CA LEU A 301 -10.48 19.24 5.95
C LEU A 301 -10.66 20.58 6.68
N ALA A 302 -10.30 20.65 7.97
CA ALA A 302 -10.37 21.86 8.77
C ALA A 302 -9.46 22.98 8.22
N ASP A 303 -8.27 22.62 7.73
CA ASP A 303 -7.29 23.52 7.13
C ASP A 303 -7.61 23.92 5.66
N GLY A 304 -8.74 23.45 5.14
CA GLY A 304 -9.21 23.76 3.78
C GLY A 304 -8.30 23.20 2.68
N HIS A 305 -7.68 22.03 2.88
CA HIS A 305 -6.90 21.38 1.81
C HIS A 305 -7.79 20.75 0.74
N ALA A 306 -9.02 20.37 1.09
CA ALA A 306 -10.00 19.74 0.23
C ALA A 306 -11.39 19.76 0.89
N ASP A 307 -12.43 19.42 0.13
CA ASP A 307 -13.79 19.21 0.62
C ASP A 307 -14.03 17.77 1.10
N MET A 308 -13.23 16.83 0.60
CA MET A 308 -13.26 15.41 0.93
C MET A 308 -11.84 14.83 0.99
N VAL A 309 -11.71 13.68 1.66
CA VAL A 309 -10.49 12.87 1.66
C VAL A 309 -10.73 11.51 1.02
N SER A 310 -9.79 11.08 0.19
CA SER A 310 -9.76 9.76 -0.41
C SER A 310 -8.85 8.84 0.39
N MET A 311 -9.40 7.70 0.83
CA MET A 311 -8.68 6.65 1.54
C MET A 311 -8.94 5.32 0.84
N ALA A 312 -7.95 4.85 0.07
CA ALA A 312 -8.00 3.54 -0.57
C ALA A 312 -7.56 2.44 0.41
N ARG A 313 -6.24 2.29 0.60
CA ARG A 313 -5.64 1.23 1.43
C ARG A 313 -6.09 1.20 2.90
N PRO A 314 -6.43 2.33 3.57
CA PRO A 314 -7.06 2.28 4.90
C PRO A 314 -8.35 1.47 4.92
N MET A 315 -9.13 1.44 3.82
CA MET A 315 -10.36 0.65 3.72
C MET A 315 -10.10 -0.84 3.48
N LEU A 316 -8.91 -1.23 3.02
CA LEU A 316 -8.46 -2.63 3.08
C LEU A 316 -8.09 -3.00 4.52
N ALA A 317 -7.36 -2.12 5.21
CA ALA A 317 -6.87 -2.37 6.56
C ALA A 317 -8.01 -2.43 7.59
N ASP A 318 -9.01 -1.57 7.49
CA ASP A 318 -10.14 -1.53 8.41
C ASP A 318 -11.44 -1.13 7.71
N PRO A 319 -12.41 -2.06 7.50
CA PRO A 319 -13.71 -1.70 6.94
C PRO A 319 -14.52 -0.77 7.87
N ASP A 320 -14.25 -0.79 9.18
CA ASP A 320 -14.98 -0.04 10.19
C ASP A 320 -14.33 1.32 10.52
N PHE A 321 -13.41 1.80 9.68
CA PHE A 321 -12.66 3.04 9.92
C PHE A 321 -13.57 4.21 10.31
N VAL A 322 -14.62 4.47 9.52
CA VAL A 322 -15.49 5.64 9.71
C VAL A 322 -16.40 5.46 10.91
N SER A 323 -16.93 4.26 11.15
CA SER A 323 -17.78 3.97 12.31
C SER A 323 -16.99 4.06 13.62
N LYS A 324 -15.74 3.58 13.65
CA LYS A 324 -14.82 3.72 14.79
C LYS A 324 -14.46 5.19 15.06
N ALA A 325 -14.17 5.96 14.02
CA ALA A 325 -13.96 7.41 14.15
C ALA A 325 -15.21 8.12 14.70
N ARG A 326 -16.39 7.81 14.17
CA ARG A 326 -17.68 8.34 14.65
C ARG A 326 -17.95 8.00 16.12
N ALA A 327 -17.57 6.80 16.55
CA ALA A 327 -17.67 6.35 17.93
C ALA A 327 -16.61 6.96 18.87
N GLY A 328 -15.67 7.77 18.37
CA GLY A 328 -14.59 8.33 19.16
C GLY A 328 -13.58 7.28 19.63
N ARG A 329 -13.32 6.25 18.81
CA ARG A 329 -12.38 5.15 19.10
C ARG A 329 -11.29 5.01 18.03
N PRO A 330 -10.51 6.06 17.72
CA PRO A 330 -9.43 5.98 16.73
C PRO A 330 -8.37 4.94 17.09
N GLU A 331 -8.12 4.67 18.37
CA GLU A 331 -7.17 3.68 18.85
C GLU A 331 -7.54 2.24 18.47
N ALA A 332 -8.82 1.98 18.17
CA ALA A 332 -9.30 0.68 17.70
C ALA A 332 -9.19 0.50 16.17
N ILE A 333 -8.72 1.51 15.43
CA ILE A 333 -8.56 1.43 13.97
C ILE A 333 -7.34 0.60 13.60
N ASN A 334 -7.51 -0.38 12.73
CA ASN A 334 -6.41 -1.15 12.16
C ASN A 334 -5.74 -0.34 11.04
N THR A 335 -4.76 0.48 11.41
CA THR A 335 -4.19 1.49 10.52
C THR A 335 -3.40 0.87 9.36
N CYS A 336 -3.64 1.39 8.15
CA CYS A 336 -2.80 1.05 7.00
C CYS A 336 -1.38 1.64 7.19
N ILE A 337 -0.39 0.75 7.23
CA ILE A 337 1.03 1.11 7.38
C ILE A 337 1.76 1.41 6.07
N GLY A 338 1.05 1.48 4.94
CA GLY A 338 1.64 1.81 3.64
C GLY A 338 2.64 0.79 3.06
N CYS A 339 2.69 -0.44 3.59
CA CYS A 339 3.71 -1.44 3.24
C CYS A 339 3.65 -1.96 1.79
N ASN A 340 2.49 -1.85 1.13
CA ASN A 340 2.18 -2.37 -0.20
C ASN A 340 2.28 -3.90 -0.40
N GLN A 341 2.78 -4.67 0.58
CA GLN A 341 3.14 -6.09 0.44
C GLN A 341 1.99 -7.04 0.09
N ALA A 342 0.79 -6.76 0.58
CA ALA A 342 -0.40 -7.61 0.40
C ALA A 342 -1.40 -7.01 -0.60
N CYS A 343 -1.33 -5.70 -0.84
CA CYS A 343 -2.21 -5.01 -1.77
C CYS A 343 -1.52 -4.85 -3.13
N LEU A 344 -0.80 -3.74 -3.34
CA LEU A 344 -0.18 -3.45 -4.62
C LEU A 344 0.76 -4.56 -5.12
N ASP A 345 1.65 -5.08 -4.27
CA ASP A 345 2.58 -6.13 -4.69
C ASP A 345 1.85 -7.41 -5.13
N HIS A 346 0.66 -7.70 -4.58
CA HIS A 346 -0.18 -8.79 -5.04
C HIS A 346 -0.80 -8.47 -6.40
N THR A 347 -1.45 -7.31 -6.57
CA THR A 347 -2.05 -6.88 -7.85
C THR A 347 -1.02 -6.92 -8.97
N PHE A 348 0.15 -6.31 -8.77
CA PHE A 348 1.22 -6.31 -9.76
C PHE A 348 1.83 -7.70 -9.98
N SER A 349 1.57 -8.68 -9.12
CA SER A 349 1.98 -10.08 -9.28
C SER A 349 0.84 -11.00 -9.74
N GLY A 350 -0.30 -10.45 -10.18
CA GLY A 350 -1.45 -11.22 -10.65
C GLY A 350 -2.13 -12.04 -9.54
N LYS A 351 -2.04 -11.57 -8.29
CA LYS A 351 -2.71 -12.17 -7.13
C LYS A 351 -3.84 -11.28 -6.66
N ILE A 352 -4.88 -11.89 -6.08
CA ILE A 352 -5.94 -11.16 -5.39
C ILE A 352 -5.31 -10.32 -4.28
N THR A 353 -5.72 -9.05 -4.22
CA THR A 353 -5.33 -8.11 -3.18
C THR A 353 -5.74 -8.62 -1.81
N SER A 354 -4.94 -8.31 -0.80
CA SER A 354 -5.27 -8.51 0.61
C SER A 354 -4.65 -7.35 1.42
N CYS A 355 -4.61 -7.46 2.74
CA CYS A 355 -3.92 -6.51 3.60
C CYS A 355 -3.02 -7.24 4.60
N LEU A 356 -1.82 -6.72 4.83
CA LEU A 356 -0.87 -7.30 5.78
C LEU A 356 -1.46 -7.36 7.19
N VAL A 357 -2.11 -6.28 7.61
CA VAL A 357 -2.69 -6.16 8.96
C VAL A 357 -4.12 -6.69 9.03
N ASN A 358 -4.77 -6.96 7.90
CA ASN A 358 -6.12 -7.50 7.82
C ASN A 358 -6.20 -8.57 6.70
N PRO A 359 -5.88 -9.84 7.00
CA PRO A 359 -5.87 -10.90 6.00
C PRO A 359 -7.27 -11.22 5.44
N ARG A 360 -8.35 -10.73 6.08
CA ARG A 360 -9.73 -10.87 5.60
C ARG A 360 -10.06 -9.93 4.44
N ALA A 361 -9.24 -8.90 4.19
CA ALA A 361 -9.49 -7.96 3.10
C ALA A 361 -9.56 -8.70 1.74
N CYS A 362 -10.66 -8.49 1.02
CA CYS A 362 -11.02 -9.17 -0.23
C CYS A 362 -11.28 -10.68 -0.10
N HIS A 363 -11.32 -11.20 1.12
CA HIS A 363 -11.55 -12.60 1.48
C HIS A 363 -12.64 -12.70 2.57
N GLU A 364 -13.53 -11.70 2.67
CA GLU A 364 -14.52 -11.57 3.73
C GLU A 364 -15.51 -12.75 3.76
N THR A 365 -15.79 -13.34 2.60
CA THR A 365 -16.66 -14.53 2.44
C THR A 365 -15.92 -15.85 2.69
N GLU A 366 -14.59 -15.85 2.72
CA GLU A 366 -13.76 -17.04 2.82
C GLU A 366 -13.15 -17.19 4.22
N LEU A 367 -12.58 -16.10 4.76
CA LEU A 367 -11.99 -16.04 6.09
C LEU A 367 -12.97 -15.37 7.07
N VAL A 368 -13.85 -16.19 7.65
CA VAL A 368 -14.94 -15.74 8.54
C VAL A 368 -14.62 -16.06 10.00
N LEU A 369 -14.54 -15.02 10.83
CA LEU A 369 -14.38 -15.15 12.28
C LEU A 369 -15.75 -15.24 12.98
N ALA A 370 -16.51 -16.30 12.67
CA ALA A 370 -17.82 -16.52 13.28
C ALA A 370 -17.70 -16.84 14.79
N PRO A 371 -18.69 -16.46 15.63
CA PRO A 371 -18.70 -16.85 17.04
C PRO A 371 -18.60 -18.37 17.23
N THR A 372 -17.78 -18.81 18.18
CA THR A 372 -17.63 -20.23 18.50
C THR A 372 -18.83 -20.76 19.29
N ARG A 373 -19.21 -22.01 19.02
CA ARG A 373 -20.24 -22.73 19.80
C ARG A 373 -19.66 -23.47 21.01
N THR A 374 -18.34 -23.64 21.04
CA THR A 374 -17.65 -24.36 22.12
C THR A 374 -16.45 -23.54 22.55
N ARG A 375 -16.62 -22.82 23.66
CA ARG A 375 -15.54 -22.05 24.26
C ARG A 375 -14.42 -22.98 24.74
N LYS A 376 -13.20 -22.68 24.32
CA LYS A 376 -11.95 -23.36 24.73
C LYS A 376 -11.04 -22.38 25.44
N ARG A 377 -10.19 -22.88 26.35
CA ARG A 377 -9.06 -22.16 26.94
C ARG A 377 -7.83 -22.37 26.08
N ILE A 378 -7.29 -21.27 25.55
CA ILE A 378 -6.21 -21.29 24.56
C ILE A 378 -5.00 -20.55 25.13
N ALA A 379 -3.85 -21.22 25.15
CA ALA A 379 -2.57 -20.58 25.44
C ALA A 379 -1.87 -20.21 24.12
N VAL A 380 -1.51 -18.94 23.95
CA VAL A 380 -0.69 -18.47 22.84
C VAL A 380 0.67 -18.04 23.38
N VAL A 381 1.75 -18.65 22.89
CA VAL A 381 3.11 -18.40 23.39
C VAL A 381 3.91 -17.60 22.35
N GLY A 382 4.12 -16.33 22.62
CA GLY A 382 4.81 -15.34 21.78
C GLY A 382 3.86 -14.26 21.27
N ALA A 383 3.99 -13.04 21.79
CA ALA A 383 3.27 -11.84 21.39
C ALA A 383 3.91 -11.11 20.19
N GLY A 384 4.49 -11.87 19.25
CA GLY A 384 4.80 -11.37 17.91
C GLY A 384 3.55 -11.29 17.02
N PRO A 385 3.66 -10.80 15.78
CA PRO A 385 2.50 -10.59 14.89
C PRO A 385 1.61 -11.82 14.69
N ALA A 386 2.19 -13.03 14.63
CA ALA A 386 1.42 -14.27 14.51
C ALA A 386 0.57 -14.57 15.76
N GLY A 387 1.19 -14.50 16.94
CA GLY A 387 0.48 -14.75 18.20
C GLY A 387 -0.53 -13.66 18.53
N LEU A 388 -0.22 -12.39 18.24
CA LEU A 388 -1.15 -11.28 18.39
C LEU A 388 -2.40 -11.45 17.51
N ALA A 389 -2.22 -11.79 16.24
CA ALA A 389 -3.33 -12.06 15.32
C ALA A 389 -4.17 -13.26 15.80
N CYS A 390 -3.53 -14.36 16.19
CA CYS A 390 -4.24 -15.53 16.70
C CYS A 390 -5.01 -15.22 17.99
N ALA A 391 -4.38 -14.53 18.95
CA ALA A 391 -4.97 -14.25 20.26
C ALA A 391 -6.20 -13.34 20.13
N VAL A 392 -6.07 -12.25 19.38
CA VAL A 392 -7.18 -11.32 19.15
C VAL A 392 -8.31 -12.01 18.39
N SER A 393 -8.03 -12.68 17.27
CA SER A 393 -9.07 -13.33 16.47
C SER A 393 -9.75 -14.49 17.19
N ALA A 394 -9.03 -15.26 18.02
CA ALA A 394 -9.66 -16.33 18.82
C ALA A 394 -10.53 -15.75 19.94
N ALA A 395 -10.09 -14.67 20.59
CA ALA A 395 -10.89 -13.99 21.61
C ALA A 395 -12.13 -13.30 21.02
N GLU A 396 -12.03 -12.71 19.82
CA GLU A 396 -13.16 -12.14 19.06
C GLU A 396 -14.25 -13.20 18.79
N ARG A 397 -13.85 -14.44 18.50
CA ARG A 397 -14.79 -15.57 18.34
C ARG A 397 -15.42 -16.04 19.66
N GLY A 398 -14.87 -15.65 20.81
CA GLY A 398 -15.38 -15.99 22.15
C GLY A 398 -14.58 -17.04 22.92
N HIS A 399 -13.38 -17.42 22.48
CA HIS A 399 -12.48 -18.27 23.26
C HIS A 399 -11.92 -17.54 24.48
N GLU A 400 -11.53 -18.28 25.52
CA GLU A 400 -10.75 -17.73 26.62
C GLU A 400 -9.26 -17.85 26.27
N VAL A 401 -8.58 -16.71 26.11
CA VAL A 401 -7.21 -16.68 25.61
C VAL A 401 -6.27 -16.12 26.67
N THR A 402 -5.16 -16.83 26.90
CA THR A 402 -3.98 -16.29 27.60
C THR A 402 -2.84 -16.14 26.61
N LEU A 403 -2.31 -14.93 26.48
CA LEU A 403 -1.16 -14.61 25.62
C LEU A 403 0.08 -14.40 26.48
N TYR A 404 1.11 -15.20 26.25
CA TYR A 404 2.39 -15.12 26.94
C TYR A 404 3.46 -14.49 26.06
N ASP A 405 4.35 -13.70 26.66
CA ASP A 405 5.62 -13.32 26.05
C ASP A 405 6.74 -13.18 27.11
N ALA A 406 7.96 -13.54 26.72
CA ALA A 406 9.14 -13.39 27.56
C ALA A 406 9.59 -11.92 27.66
N ALA A 407 9.26 -11.08 26.68
CA ALA A 407 9.58 -9.66 26.67
C ALA A 407 8.62 -8.84 27.55
N ALA A 408 9.05 -7.62 27.88
CA ALA A 408 8.27 -6.68 28.68
C ALA A 408 7.18 -5.93 27.89
N GLU A 409 7.17 -6.06 26.56
CA GLU A 409 6.18 -5.46 25.67
C GLU A 409 5.78 -6.43 24.54
N ILE A 410 4.56 -6.31 24.04
CA ILE A 410 4.10 -7.02 22.84
C ILE A 410 4.79 -6.49 21.59
N GLY A 411 4.71 -7.25 20.49
CA GLY A 411 5.11 -6.82 19.15
C GLY A 411 6.18 -7.70 18.51
N GLY A 412 6.99 -8.40 19.31
CA GLY A 412 8.08 -9.23 18.82
C GLY A 412 9.00 -8.46 17.86
N GLN A 413 9.23 -9.00 16.66
CA GLN A 413 10.07 -8.33 15.65
C GLN A 413 9.50 -7.01 15.12
N LEU A 414 8.22 -6.69 15.32
CA LEU A 414 7.68 -5.37 14.97
C LEU A 414 8.36 -4.26 15.78
N ASN A 415 8.78 -4.55 17.03
CA ASN A 415 9.52 -3.59 17.85
C ASN A 415 10.91 -3.27 17.30
N VAL A 416 11.48 -4.17 16.50
CA VAL A 416 12.74 -3.96 15.77
C VAL A 416 12.45 -3.21 14.47
N ALA A 417 11.42 -3.62 13.72
CA ALA A 417 11.05 -2.99 12.45
C ALA A 417 10.70 -1.51 12.60
N ARG A 418 9.99 -1.10 13.67
CA ARG A 418 9.63 0.31 13.92
C ARG A 418 10.81 1.23 14.17
N LYS A 419 12.00 0.69 14.47
CA LYS A 419 13.23 1.49 14.68
C LYS A 419 13.87 1.95 13.37
N VAL A 420 13.51 1.33 12.26
CA VAL A 420 14.03 1.66 10.93
C VAL A 420 13.35 2.97 10.48
N PRO A 421 14.12 3.99 10.06
CA PRO A 421 13.56 5.20 9.47
C PRO A 421 12.59 4.87 8.34
N GLY A 422 11.48 5.59 8.24
CA GLY A 422 10.43 5.29 7.25
C GLY A 422 9.56 4.08 7.57
N LYS A 423 9.69 3.46 8.75
CA LYS A 423 8.85 2.33 9.22
C LYS A 423 8.16 2.58 10.56
N GLN A 424 8.09 3.84 11.01
CA GLN A 424 7.44 4.24 12.26
C GLN A 424 5.94 3.85 12.29
N GLU A 425 5.28 3.69 11.14
CA GLU A 425 3.89 3.24 11.04
C GLU A 425 3.63 1.87 11.72
N PHE A 426 4.65 1.05 11.99
CA PHE A 426 4.48 -0.17 12.79
C PHE A 426 4.06 0.10 14.24
N ASP A 427 4.31 1.30 14.78
CA ASP A 427 3.76 1.71 16.08
C ASP A 427 2.23 1.64 16.09
N GLU A 428 1.57 1.94 14.96
CA GLU A 428 0.12 1.86 14.84
C GLU A 428 -0.39 0.42 14.87
N THR A 429 0.35 -0.52 14.30
CA THR A 429 -0.01 -1.95 14.35
C THR A 429 0.09 -2.48 15.79
N ILE A 430 1.14 -2.08 16.51
CA ILE A 430 1.33 -2.44 17.92
C ILE A 430 0.24 -1.80 18.79
N ARG A 431 -0.08 -0.52 18.54
CA ARG A 431 -1.18 0.20 19.22
C ARG A 431 -2.52 -0.48 18.97
N TYR A 432 -2.84 -0.84 17.73
CA TYR A 432 -4.04 -1.58 17.38
C TYR A 432 -4.14 -2.89 18.18
N PHE A 433 -3.11 -3.74 18.15
CA PHE A 433 -3.16 -5.02 18.86
C PHE A 433 -3.28 -4.84 20.38
N ARG A 434 -2.59 -3.86 20.97
CA ARG A 434 -2.75 -3.53 22.41
C ARG A 434 -4.21 -3.24 22.73
N THR A 435 -4.84 -2.34 21.97
CA THR A 435 -6.25 -1.99 22.13
C THR A 435 -7.17 -3.19 21.93
N GLN A 436 -6.93 -4.04 20.92
CA GLN A 436 -7.78 -5.22 20.69
C GLN A 436 -7.65 -6.27 21.80
N LEU A 437 -6.44 -6.51 22.33
CA LEU A 437 -6.24 -7.42 23.46
C LEU A 437 -7.04 -6.97 24.68
N GLU A 438 -7.04 -5.67 24.98
CA GLU A 438 -7.84 -5.06 26.05
C GLU A 438 -9.35 -5.19 25.77
N LEU A 439 -9.80 -4.82 24.57
CA LEU A 439 -11.21 -4.86 24.18
C LEU A 439 -11.81 -6.27 24.24
N HIS A 440 -11.02 -7.29 23.89
CA HIS A 440 -11.45 -8.69 23.91
C HIS A 440 -11.11 -9.42 25.22
N GLY A 441 -10.55 -8.74 26.22
CA GLY A 441 -10.28 -9.30 27.54
C GLY A 441 -9.27 -10.46 27.53
N VAL A 442 -8.27 -10.41 26.66
CA VAL A 442 -7.20 -11.42 26.62
C VAL A 442 -6.33 -11.30 27.88
N ASP A 443 -6.05 -12.41 28.56
CA ASP A 443 -5.10 -12.43 29.69
C ASP A 443 -3.66 -12.35 29.15
N VAL A 444 -3.05 -11.17 29.23
CA VAL A 444 -1.70 -10.93 28.69
C VAL A 444 -0.66 -11.04 29.80
N ARG A 445 0.27 -11.99 29.65
CA ARG A 445 1.35 -12.29 30.61
C ARG A 445 2.71 -12.05 29.98
N LEU A 446 3.20 -10.82 30.15
CA LEU A 446 4.53 -10.39 29.73
C LEU A 446 5.59 -10.79 30.77
N ASN A 447 6.88 -10.63 30.42
CA ASN A 447 8.01 -11.05 31.26
C ASN A 447 7.91 -12.51 31.75
N THR A 448 7.27 -13.38 30.97
CA THR A 448 6.95 -14.75 31.36
C THR A 448 7.58 -15.71 30.36
N TRP A 449 8.62 -16.42 30.81
CA TRP A 449 9.21 -17.52 30.05
C TRP A 449 8.40 -18.80 30.28
N VAL A 450 7.73 -19.28 29.25
CA VAL A 450 6.82 -20.43 29.33
C VAL A 450 7.57 -21.75 29.15
N THR A 451 7.26 -22.71 30.01
CA THR A 451 7.71 -24.11 29.94
C THR A 451 6.52 -25.05 29.71
N ASP A 452 6.77 -26.34 29.51
CA ASP A 452 5.73 -27.35 29.28
C ASP A 452 4.75 -27.49 30.46
N GLY A 453 5.26 -27.40 31.69
CA GLY A 453 4.48 -27.48 32.92
C GLY A 453 3.42 -26.39 33.07
N ASP A 454 3.68 -25.20 32.51
CA ASP A 454 2.78 -24.05 32.58
C ASP A 454 1.52 -24.21 31.71
N LEU A 455 1.55 -25.14 30.75
CA LEU A 455 0.56 -25.24 29.68
C LEU A 455 -0.42 -26.41 29.86
N ALA A 456 -0.27 -27.20 30.92
CA ALA A 456 -1.03 -28.43 31.11
C ALA A 456 -2.56 -28.25 31.21
N ALA A 457 -3.01 -27.05 31.60
CA ALA A 457 -4.41 -26.73 31.87
C ALA A 457 -5.19 -26.19 30.66
N TYR A 458 -4.55 -25.98 29.51
CA TYR A 458 -5.19 -25.41 28.32
C TYR A 458 -5.73 -26.50 27.38
N ASP A 459 -6.83 -26.20 26.70
CA ASP A 459 -7.46 -27.11 25.74
C ASP A 459 -6.71 -27.10 24.40
N GLU A 460 -6.17 -25.93 24.02
CA GLU A 460 -5.37 -25.72 22.81
C GLU A 460 -4.12 -24.91 23.15
N ILE A 461 -2.99 -25.26 22.53
CA ILE A 461 -1.71 -24.58 22.71
C ILE A 461 -1.22 -24.11 21.34
N VAL A 462 -0.90 -22.83 21.22
CA VAL A 462 -0.39 -22.20 20.01
C VAL A 462 1.01 -21.66 20.27
N VAL A 463 2.00 -22.21 19.58
CA VAL A 463 3.40 -21.78 19.66
C VAL A 463 3.68 -20.77 18.53
N ALA A 464 3.98 -19.54 18.91
CA ALA A 464 4.28 -18.39 18.06
C ALA A 464 5.62 -17.73 18.45
N THR A 465 6.59 -18.53 18.88
CA THR A 465 7.87 -18.15 19.53
C THR A 465 8.90 -17.43 18.64
N GLY A 466 8.55 -17.20 17.37
CA GLY A 466 9.35 -16.40 16.45
C GLY A 466 10.61 -17.11 15.94
N VAL A 467 11.68 -16.32 15.75
CA VAL A 467 12.95 -16.75 15.12
C VAL A 467 14.14 -16.21 15.89
N GLY A 468 15.30 -16.83 15.69
CA GLY A 468 16.62 -16.31 16.07
C GLY A 468 17.43 -15.84 14.85
N PRO A 469 18.38 -14.90 15.01
CA PRO A 469 19.36 -14.58 13.98
C PRO A 469 20.19 -15.80 13.60
N ARG A 470 20.48 -15.97 12.31
CA ARG A 470 21.38 -17.03 11.83
C ARG A 470 22.84 -16.57 11.86
N THR A 471 23.68 -17.26 12.61
CA THR A 471 25.15 -17.08 12.56
C THR A 471 25.73 -17.90 11.40
N PRO A 472 26.45 -17.26 10.44
CA PRO A 472 27.06 -17.97 9.33
C PRO A 472 28.37 -18.66 9.76
N ASP A 473 28.70 -19.76 9.11
CA ASP A 473 30.02 -20.40 9.26
C ASP A 473 31.07 -19.63 8.43
N ILE A 474 31.76 -18.70 9.09
CA ILE A 474 32.82 -17.87 8.51
C ILE A 474 33.99 -17.84 9.51
N PRO A 475 35.24 -18.13 9.11
CA PRO A 475 36.37 -17.99 10.00
C PRO A 475 36.46 -16.56 10.58
N GLY A 476 36.52 -16.45 11.91
CA GLY A 476 36.52 -15.15 12.61
C GLY A 476 35.14 -14.54 12.85
N VAL A 477 34.04 -15.29 12.71
CA VAL A 477 32.68 -14.78 13.00
C VAL A 477 32.51 -14.28 14.45
N ASP A 478 33.30 -14.78 15.40
CA ASP A 478 33.30 -14.35 16.81
C ASP A 478 34.24 -13.15 17.06
N HIS A 479 34.80 -12.53 16.02
CA HIS A 479 35.68 -11.37 16.15
C HIS A 479 34.91 -10.18 16.78
N PRO A 480 35.54 -9.35 17.65
CA PRO A 480 34.84 -8.27 18.36
C PRO A 480 34.17 -7.21 17.48
N SER A 481 34.55 -7.10 16.21
CA SER A 481 33.92 -6.20 15.23
C SER A 481 32.61 -6.75 14.65
N VAL A 482 32.24 -7.99 14.94
CA VAL A 482 31.05 -8.66 14.41
C VAL A 482 29.88 -8.47 15.36
N VAL A 483 28.77 -7.95 14.83
CA VAL A 483 27.52 -7.76 15.56
C VAL A 483 26.34 -8.30 14.76
N GLY A 484 25.29 -8.75 15.43
CA GLY A 484 24.02 -9.12 14.82
C GLY A 484 23.14 -7.91 14.52
N TYR A 485 22.19 -8.08 13.59
CA TYR A 485 21.20 -7.03 13.31
C TYR A 485 20.34 -6.65 14.52
N LEU A 486 20.11 -7.60 15.46
CA LEU A 486 19.41 -7.30 16.72
C LEU A 486 20.27 -6.47 17.65
N ASP A 487 21.56 -6.77 17.78
CA ASP A 487 22.47 -5.98 18.62
C ASP A 487 22.48 -4.51 18.16
N VAL A 488 22.44 -4.29 16.84
CA VAL A 488 22.39 -2.94 16.25
C VAL A 488 21.03 -2.28 16.44
N LEU A 489 19.94 -2.90 15.97
CA LEU A 489 18.63 -2.24 15.89
C LEU A 489 17.85 -2.25 17.22
N ARG A 490 18.02 -3.28 18.04
CA ARG A 490 17.32 -3.46 19.33
C ARG A 490 18.17 -2.96 20.49
N ASP A 491 19.43 -3.37 20.55
CA ASP A 491 20.27 -3.16 21.75
C ASP A 491 21.17 -1.93 21.65
N GLY A 492 21.27 -1.30 20.47
CA GLY A 492 22.03 -0.08 20.26
C GLY A 492 23.54 -0.28 20.36
N ALA A 493 24.04 -1.45 19.92
CA ALA A 493 25.47 -1.74 19.89
C ALA A 493 26.24 -0.64 19.12
N PRO A 494 27.44 -0.23 19.59
CA PRO A 494 28.28 0.72 18.87
C PRO A 494 28.63 0.19 17.48
N VAL A 495 28.53 1.06 16.46
CA VAL A 495 28.89 0.77 15.07
C VAL A 495 29.84 1.86 14.59
N GLY A 496 30.98 1.48 14.00
CA GLY A 496 31.99 2.41 13.50
C GLY A 496 31.59 3.12 12.20
N ASP A 497 32.53 3.84 11.59
CA ASP A 497 32.27 4.69 10.43
C ASP A 497 32.20 3.89 9.12
N ARG A 498 32.94 2.78 9.03
CA ARG A 498 33.00 1.89 7.86
C ARG A 498 32.36 0.55 8.20
N VAL A 499 31.31 0.19 7.48
CA VAL A 499 30.49 -0.99 7.83
C VAL A 499 30.36 -1.94 6.63
N ALA A 500 30.48 -3.24 6.89
CA ALA A 500 30.05 -4.28 5.97
C ALA A 500 28.80 -4.99 6.51
N ILE A 501 27.73 -5.06 5.72
CA ILE A 501 26.51 -5.80 6.04
C ILE A 501 26.51 -7.10 5.22
N LEU A 502 26.47 -8.24 5.91
CA LEU A 502 26.41 -9.56 5.28
C LEU A 502 24.96 -10.02 5.17
N GLY A 503 24.44 -10.02 3.93
CA GLY A 503 23.08 -10.42 3.61
C GLY A 503 22.23 -9.22 3.21
N ALA A 504 21.75 -9.23 1.97
CA ALA A 504 20.98 -8.12 1.39
C ALA A 504 19.51 -8.48 1.12
N GLY A 505 18.90 -9.21 2.05
CA GLY A 505 17.44 -9.36 2.14
C GLY A 505 16.79 -8.13 2.80
N GLY A 506 15.49 -8.22 3.13
CA GLY A 506 14.76 -7.10 3.76
C GLY A 506 15.47 -6.51 4.98
N ILE A 507 15.90 -7.35 5.93
CA ILE A 507 16.62 -6.90 7.14
C ILE A 507 17.94 -6.19 6.78
N GLY A 508 18.68 -6.66 5.78
CA GLY A 508 19.94 -6.04 5.37
C GLY A 508 19.74 -4.64 4.77
N PHE A 509 18.67 -4.45 4.01
CA PHE A 509 18.26 -3.13 3.52
C PHE A 509 17.84 -2.22 4.67
N ASP A 510 17.06 -2.73 5.62
CA ASP A 510 16.60 -1.98 6.79
C ASP A 510 17.77 -1.53 7.68
N VAL A 511 18.76 -2.40 7.91
CA VAL A 511 19.98 -2.04 8.63
C VAL A 511 20.79 -1.01 7.85
N ALA A 512 20.94 -1.15 6.53
CA ALA A 512 21.63 -0.16 5.72
C ALA A 512 20.92 1.21 5.78
N GLU A 513 19.59 1.22 5.76
CA GLU A 513 18.77 2.42 5.87
C GLU A 513 18.95 3.08 7.23
N TYR A 514 18.89 2.31 8.32
CA TYR A 514 19.15 2.77 9.69
C TYR A 514 20.55 3.36 9.86
N LEU A 515 21.59 2.67 9.36
CA LEU A 515 22.98 3.09 9.55
C LEU A 515 23.40 4.28 8.69
N THR A 516 22.64 4.59 7.63
CA THR A 516 22.93 5.71 6.71
C THR A 516 21.97 6.88 6.87
N ASP A 517 21.08 6.83 7.86
CA ASP A 517 20.12 7.89 8.10
C ASP A 517 20.79 9.14 8.68
N SER A 518 20.46 10.30 8.11
CA SER A 518 20.98 11.61 8.52
C SER A 518 20.30 12.17 9.77
N GLY A 519 19.20 11.56 10.24
CA GLY A 519 18.43 12.03 11.40
C GLY A 519 17.52 13.23 11.12
N ASP A 520 17.38 13.64 9.85
CA ASP A 520 16.52 14.76 9.43
C ASP A 520 15.02 14.42 9.38
N LYS A 521 14.65 13.17 9.67
CA LYS A 521 13.27 12.67 9.72
C LYS A 521 12.47 12.90 8.43
N ALA A 522 13.11 12.74 7.27
CA ALA A 522 12.45 12.89 5.97
C ALA A 522 11.13 12.11 5.84
N SER A 523 10.97 10.94 6.45
CA SER A 523 9.71 10.17 6.38
C SER A 523 8.55 10.74 7.22
N GLU A 524 8.82 11.73 8.06
CA GLU A 524 7.84 12.38 8.95
C GLU A 524 7.56 13.84 8.54
N ASP A 525 8.46 14.48 7.80
CA ASP A 525 8.30 15.85 7.31
C ASP A 525 8.17 15.92 5.77
N PRO A 526 6.99 16.26 5.22
CA PRO A 526 6.77 16.42 3.79
C PRO A 526 7.79 17.33 3.10
N ALA A 527 8.18 18.46 3.72
CA ALA A 527 9.08 19.40 3.07
C ALA A 527 10.48 18.80 2.88
N THR A 528 11.02 18.15 3.92
CA THR A 528 12.30 17.43 3.84
C THR A 528 12.23 16.25 2.87
N TYR A 529 11.15 15.47 2.90
CA TYR A 529 10.92 14.40 1.93
C TYR A 529 11.00 14.92 0.48
N PHE A 530 10.30 16.01 0.18
CA PHE A 530 10.24 16.57 -1.17
C PHE A 530 11.58 17.13 -1.63
N ARG A 531 12.36 17.77 -0.75
CA ARG A 531 13.74 18.18 -1.09
C ARG A 531 14.60 16.97 -1.47
N HIS A 532 14.53 15.87 -0.73
CA HIS A 532 15.33 14.67 -1.03
C HIS A 532 14.97 14.01 -2.36
N TRP A 533 13.69 14.05 -2.72
CA TRP A 533 13.18 13.45 -3.95
C TRP A 533 13.13 14.40 -5.14
N GLY A 534 13.40 15.69 -4.94
CA GLY A 534 13.32 16.70 -5.99
C GLY A 534 11.87 16.94 -6.44
N VAL A 535 10.93 17.03 -5.50
CA VAL A 535 9.56 17.50 -5.77
C VAL A 535 9.53 19.01 -5.54
N ASP A 536 9.06 19.73 -6.55
CA ASP A 536 8.89 21.18 -6.50
C ASP A 536 7.48 21.53 -6.03
N MET A 537 7.38 22.05 -4.80
CA MET A 537 6.12 22.44 -4.19
C MET A 537 5.55 23.77 -4.71
N ASP A 538 6.36 24.53 -5.45
CA ASP A 538 6.00 25.85 -5.97
C ASP A 538 5.62 25.81 -7.45
N TYR A 539 5.69 24.64 -8.11
CA TYR A 539 5.38 24.47 -9.55
C TYR A 539 6.17 25.42 -10.47
N GLN A 540 7.43 25.69 -10.15
CA GLN A 540 8.35 26.45 -11.01
C GLN A 540 8.65 25.71 -12.32
N ALA A 541 8.57 24.37 -12.32
CA ALA A 541 8.72 23.55 -13.52
C ALA A 541 7.51 22.62 -13.76
N PRO A 542 7.17 22.32 -15.04
CA PRO A 542 6.10 21.38 -15.37
C PRO A 542 6.34 19.99 -14.77
N GLY A 543 5.25 19.35 -14.33
CA GLY A 543 5.28 18.08 -13.60
C GLY A 543 5.72 18.19 -12.14
N GLY A 544 6.01 19.39 -11.63
CA GLY A 544 6.42 19.66 -10.25
C GLY A 544 7.73 18.96 -9.86
N LEU A 545 8.72 19.02 -10.76
CA LEU A 545 10.04 18.43 -10.59
C LEU A 545 11.09 19.50 -10.30
N GLY A 546 11.86 19.27 -9.24
CA GLY A 546 13.04 20.05 -8.86
C GLY A 546 14.32 19.20 -8.85
N ALA A 547 15.41 19.79 -8.38
CA ALA A 547 16.66 19.06 -8.16
C ALA A 547 16.63 18.38 -6.77
N PRO A 548 16.93 17.07 -6.67
CA PRO A 548 16.97 16.39 -5.38
C PRO A 548 18.21 16.81 -4.57
N GLU A 549 18.01 17.06 -3.28
CA GLU A 549 19.08 17.23 -2.29
C GLU A 549 19.50 15.86 -1.73
N ARG A 550 20.81 15.64 -1.62
CA ARG A 550 21.36 14.37 -1.11
C ARG A 550 22.24 14.65 0.10
N PRO A 551 21.72 14.47 1.33
CA PRO A 551 22.54 14.63 2.52
C PRO A 551 23.66 13.58 2.54
N ALA A 552 24.82 13.97 3.07
CA ALA A 552 25.91 13.04 3.28
C ALA A 552 25.52 12.02 4.36
N PRO A 553 25.73 10.71 4.14
CA PRO A 553 25.44 9.71 5.15
C PRO A 553 26.46 9.81 6.31
N PRO A 554 26.09 9.45 7.55
CA PRO A 554 27.02 9.43 8.67
C PRO A 554 28.06 8.30 8.57
N ARG A 555 27.84 7.30 7.72
CA ARG A 555 28.68 6.09 7.59
C ARG A 555 28.86 5.66 6.14
N SER A 556 29.98 5.00 5.86
CA SER A 556 30.23 4.29 4.62
C SER A 556 29.81 2.84 4.76
N VAL A 557 28.89 2.37 3.91
CA VAL A 557 28.29 1.03 4.04
C VAL A 557 28.50 0.20 2.77
N HIS A 558 28.98 -1.03 2.94
CA HIS A 558 28.97 -2.09 1.94
C HIS A 558 27.84 -3.07 2.24
N LEU A 559 26.87 -3.22 1.32
CA LEU A 559 25.78 -4.19 1.43
C LEU A 559 26.08 -5.40 0.53
N LEU A 560 26.39 -6.53 1.14
CA LEU A 560 26.96 -7.69 0.47
C LEU A 560 25.98 -8.86 0.42
N GLN A 561 25.98 -9.62 -0.67
CA GLN A 561 25.26 -10.90 -0.73
C GLN A 561 26.03 -11.95 -1.54
N ARG A 562 25.82 -13.22 -1.18
CA ARG A 562 26.38 -14.39 -1.90
C ARG A 562 25.72 -14.62 -3.26
N LYS A 563 24.42 -14.33 -3.39
CA LYS A 563 23.68 -14.53 -4.65
C LYS A 563 24.24 -13.59 -5.72
N ALA A 564 24.47 -14.11 -6.92
CA ALA A 564 24.96 -13.33 -8.06
C ALA A 564 23.88 -12.42 -8.68
N SER A 565 22.60 -12.63 -8.33
CA SER A 565 21.51 -11.75 -8.77
C SER A 565 21.69 -10.33 -8.24
N LYS A 566 21.03 -9.37 -8.88
CA LYS A 566 21.04 -7.96 -8.46
C LYS A 566 20.64 -7.83 -6.98
N VAL A 567 21.40 -7.03 -6.23
CA VAL A 567 21.11 -6.74 -4.82
C VAL A 567 19.73 -6.11 -4.66
N GLY A 568 18.92 -6.66 -3.76
CA GLY A 568 17.54 -6.24 -3.54
C GLY A 568 16.54 -6.68 -4.62
N ALA A 569 16.90 -7.60 -5.53
CA ALA A 569 15.98 -8.12 -6.55
C ALA A 569 14.74 -8.83 -5.97
N GLY A 570 14.86 -9.39 -4.76
CA GLY A 570 13.76 -10.06 -4.04
C GLY A 570 12.99 -9.18 -3.07
N LEU A 571 13.21 -7.86 -3.07
CA LEU A 571 12.38 -6.93 -2.30
C LEU A 571 10.98 -6.78 -2.93
N GLY A 572 10.06 -6.12 -2.22
CA GLY A 572 8.69 -5.87 -2.68
C GLY A 572 8.65 -5.27 -4.09
N LYS A 573 7.68 -5.69 -4.90
CA LYS A 573 7.62 -5.36 -6.34
C LYS A 573 7.48 -3.85 -6.56
N THR A 574 6.72 -3.18 -5.70
CA THR A 574 6.44 -1.74 -5.78
C THR A 574 7.29 -0.87 -4.86
N THR A 575 8.01 -1.46 -3.90
CA THR A 575 8.80 -0.72 -2.90
C THR A 575 10.30 -0.97 -3.02
N GLY A 576 10.74 -2.10 -3.57
CA GLY A 576 12.16 -2.46 -3.65
C GLY A 576 12.99 -1.48 -4.46
N TRP A 577 12.40 -0.80 -5.45
CA TRP A 577 13.11 0.23 -6.21
C TRP A 577 13.36 1.50 -5.39
N ILE A 578 12.48 1.80 -4.42
CA ILE A 578 12.58 2.95 -3.52
C ILE A 578 13.81 2.78 -2.64
N HIS A 579 13.85 1.71 -1.85
CA HIS A 579 14.97 1.41 -0.95
C HIS A 579 16.31 1.32 -1.69
N ARG A 580 16.34 0.70 -2.88
CA ARG A 580 17.56 0.67 -3.71
C ARG A 580 18.01 2.07 -4.15
N SER A 581 17.08 2.95 -4.49
CA SER A 581 17.39 4.31 -4.93
C SER A 581 17.86 5.17 -3.76
N GLU A 582 17.19 5.08 -2.60
CA GLU A 582 17.58 5.78 -1.38
C GLU A 582 18.99 5.39 -0.93
N LEU A 583 19.27 4.09 -0.80
CA LEU A 583 20.60 3.63 -0.40
C LEU A 583 21.67 4.01 -1.43
N LYS A 584 21.34 4.01 -2.74
CA LYS A 584 22.26 4.50 -3.77
C LYS A 584 22.50 6.02 -3.64
N HIS A 585 21.48 6.81 -3.34
CA HIS A 585 21.62 8.25 -3.09
C HIS A 585 22.48 8.53 -1.87
N ARG A 586 22.42 7.67 -0.86
CA ARG A 586 23.26 7.68 0.35
C ARG A 586 24.62 7.01 0.14
N GLY A 587 25.03 6.71 -1.08
CA GLY A 587 26.37 6.20 -1.39
C GLY A 587 26.68 4.76 -0.94
N VAL A 588 25.66 3.96 -0.58
CA VAL A 588 25.85 2.55 -0.18
C VAL A 588 26.38 1.74 -1.36
N THR A 589 27.47 1.02 -1.12
CA THR A 589 28.07 0.12 -2.12
C THR A 589 27.41 -1.25 -2.04
N MET A 590 26.63 -1.62 -3.05
CA MET A 590 25.92 -2.90 -3.11
C MET A 590 26.68 -3.92 -3.96
N VAL A 591 27.10 -5.05 -3.38
CA VAL A 591 27.93 -6.05 -4.06
C VAL A 591 27.26 -7.44 -4.05
N PRO A 592 26.86 -7.97 -5.21
CA PRO A 592 26.38 -9.35 -5.34
C PRO A 592 27.53 -10.34 -5.57
N GLY A 593 27.24 -11.64 -5.48
CA GLY A 593 28.18 -12.70 -5.84
C GLY A 593 29.41 -12.82 -4.94
N VAL A 594 29.31 -12.36 -3.69
CA VAL A 594 30.43 -12.29 -2.75
C VAL A 594 30.64 -13.64 -2.05
N ARG A 595 31.88 -14.13 -2.02
CA ARG A 595 32.30 -15.16 -1.06
C ARG A 595 33.01 -14.50 0.12
N TYR A 596 32.57 -14.84 1.33
CA TYR A 596 33.20 -14.34 2.57
C TYR A 596 34.29 -15.33 2.98
N ASP A 597 35.55 -14.87 3.01
CA ASP A 597 36.70 -15.75 3.21
C ASP A 597 37.07 -15.87 4.69
N ARG A 598 37.16 -14.73 5.42
CA ARG A 598 37.33 -14.64 6.88
C ARG A 598 37.14 -13.20 7.39
N ILE A 599 37.12 -13.03 8.71
CA ILE A 599 37.10 -11.75 9.42
C ILE A 599 38.28 -11.71 10.39
N ASP A 600 39.07 -10.64 10.38
CA ASP A 600 40.19 -10.41 11.30
C ASP A 600 40.42 -8.89 11.52
N ASP A 601 41.50 -8.51 12.22
CA ASP A 601 41.85 -7.11 12.53
C ASP A 601 42.01 -6.21 11.28
N ALA A 602 42.28 -6.80 10.10
CA ALA A 602 42.38 -6.03 8.86
C ALA A 602 41.00 -5.74 8.23
N GLY A 603 39.94 -6.41 8.69
CA GLY A 603 38.56 -6.24 8.25
C GLY A 603 37.93 -7.50 7.65
N LEU A 604 37.02 -7.32 6.69
CA LEU A 604 36.32 -8.42 6.03
C LEU A 604 37.04 -8.83 4.74
N HIS A 605 37.51 -10.07 4.69
CA HIS A 605 38.16 -10.62 3.51
C HIS A 605 37.12 -11.27 2.60
N VAL A 606 37.09 -10.84 1.35
CA VAL A 606 36.10 -11.26 0.36
C VAL A 606 36.73 -11.65 -0.96
N THR A 607 36.07 -12.58 -1.65
CA THR A 607 36.36 -12.90 -3.05
C THR A 607 35.15 -12.56 -3.90
N VAL A 608 35.33 -11.76 -4.95
CA VAL A 608 34.28 -11.38 -5.91
C VAL A 608 34.80 -11.64 -7.32
N GLY A 609 34.08 -12.42 -8.12
CA GLY A 609 34.53 -12.76 -9.48
C GLY A 609 35.88 -13.49 -9.57
N GLY A 610 36.32 -14.13 -8.47
CA GLY A 610 37.62 -14.80 -8.38
C GLY A 610 38.76 -13.91 -7.87
N GLU A 611 38.53 -12.61 -7.68
CA GLU A 611 39.52 -11.68 -7.14
C GLU A 611 39.32 -11.50 -5.63
N SER A 612 40.37 -11.77 -4.85
CA SER A 612 40.36 -11.60 -3.40
C SER A 612 40.79 -10.19 -2.99
N SER A 613 40.08 -9.61 -2.04
CA SER A 613 40.34 -8.28 -1.49
C SER A 613 39.98 -8.20 0.00
N VAL A 614 40.42 -7.14 0.66
CA VAL A 614 40.09 -6.85 2.05
C VAL A 614 39.27 -5.56 2.09
N LEU A 615 38.09 -5.62 2.70
CA LEU A 615 37.30 -4.45 3.03
C LEU A 615 37.72 -3.98 4.43
N PRO A 616 38.45 -2.85 4.57
CA PRO A 616 38.88 -2.36 5.87
C PRO A 616 37.71 -1.68 6.57
N VAL A 617 36.88 -2.48 7.23
CA VAL A 617 35.66 -2.04 7.93
C VAL A 617 35.86 -2.10 9.43
N ASP A 618 35.23 -1.18 10.14
CA ASP A 618 35.26 -1.09 11.60
C ASP A 618 34.22 -2.02 12.23
N THR A 619 33.15 -2.35 11.49
CA THR A 619 32.06 -3.20 11.96
C THR A 619 31.53 -4.09 10.85
N VAL A 620 31.25 -5.35 11.18
CA VAL A 620 30.58 -6.33 10.32
C VAL A 620 29.23 -6.66 10.91
N VAL A 621 28.13 -6.36 10.21
CA VAL A 621 26.76 -6.62 10.68
C VAL A 621 26.20 -7.86 10.00
N LEU A 622 25.79 -8.85 10.79
CA LEU A 622 25.21 -10.11 10.30
C LEU A 622 23.71 -9.94 10.05
N CYS A 623 23.32 -9.98 8.77
CA CYS A 623 21.95 -10.01 8.27
C CYS A 623 21.70 -11.30 7.44
N THR A 624 22.29 -12.41 7.89
CA THR A 624 22.48 -13.65 7.12
C THR A 624 21.31 -14.62 7.10
N GLY A 625 20.14 -14.17 7.56
CA GLY A 625 18.91 -14.94 7.65
C GLY A 625 18.47 -15.19 9.08
N GLN A 626 17.43 -16.01 9.23
CA GLN A 626 16.77 -16.30 10.49
C GLN A 626 16.47 -17.79 10.59
N GLU A 627 16.41 -18.31 11.81
CA GLU A 627 16.12 -19.72 12.11
C GLU A 627 14.90 -19.83 13.03
N PRO A 628 13.96 -20.77 12.78
CA PRO A 628 12.79 -20.95 13.63
C PRO A 628 13.16 -21.33 15.07
N ARG A 629 12.46 -20.78 16.07
CA ARG A 629 12.62 -21.21 17.47
C ARG A 629 11.54 -22.22 17.86
N ARG A 630 11.89 -23.50 17.89
CA ARG A 630 10.94 -24.63 18.04
C ARG A 630 11.10 -25.44 19.32
N ASP A 631 12.02 -25.08 20.22
CA ASP A 631 12.35 -25.89 21.39
C ASP A 631 11.12 -26.24 22.24
N LEU A 632 10.25 -25.26 22.50
CA LEU A 632 8.99 -25.48 23.24
C LEU A 632 8.00 -26.37 22.46
N TYR A 633 7.89 -26.16 21.14
CA TYR A 633 7.01 -26.97 20.29
C TYR A 633 7.42 -28.45 20.32
N GLU A 634 8.71 -28.72 20.17
CA GLU A 634 9.26 -30.08 20.19
C GLU A 634 9.12 -30.73 21.57
N ALA A 635 9.34 -29.97 22.65
CA ALA A 635 9.11 -30.45 24.01
C ALA A 635 7.65 -30.83 24.27
N LEU A 636 6.69 -30.01 23.80
CA LEU A 636 5.26 -30.28 23.95
C LEU A 636 4.81 -31.50 23.15
N LEU A 637 5.32 -31.68 21.93
CA LEU A 637 5.07 -32.89 21.14
C LEU A 637 5.63 -34.14 21.82
N ALA A 638 6.86 -34.06 22.35
CA ALA A 638 7.47 -35.16 23.10
C ALA A 638 6.67 -35.52 24.37
N ALA A 639 6.02 -34.54 24.99
CA ALA A 639 5.09 -34.72 26.10
C ALA A 639 3.68 -35.20 25.69
N GLY A 640 3.45 -35.51 24.41
CA GLY A 640 2.18 -36.04 23.89
C GLY A 640 1.04 -35.02 23.83
N ARG A 641 1.34 -33.72 23.79
CA ARG A 641 0.35 -32.65 23.70
C ARG A 641 -0.03 -32.36 22.25
N SER A 642 -1.30 -31.98 22.02
CA SER A 642 -1.73 -31.36 20.76
C SER A 642 -1.31 -29.89 20.78
N VAL A 643 -0.58 -29.45 19.75
CA VAL A 643 0.02 -28.12 19.69
C VAL A 643 0.05 -27.62 18.25
N HIS A 644 -0.30 -26.34 18.07
CA HIS A 644 -0.22 -25.62 16.80
C HIS A 644 1.07 -24.81 16.72
N LEU A 645 1.60 -24.64 15.52
CA LEU A 645 2.82 -23.88 15.26
C LEU A 645 2.54 -22.84 14.19
N ILE A 646 2.84 -21.57 14.46
CA ILE A 646 2.55 -20.45 13.54
C ILE A 646 3.70 -19.44 13.44
N GLY A 647 3.74 -18.72 12.32
CA GLY A 647 4.67 -17.62 12.08
C GLY A 647 6.13 -18.05 12.01
N GLY A 648 7.01 -17.31 12.69
CA GLY A 648 8.47 -17.53 12.69
C GLY A 648 8.89 -18.92 13.11
N ALA A 649 8.18 -19.46 14.10
CA ALA A 649 8.47 -20.77 14.66
C ALA A 649 8.12 -21.90 13.68
N ASP A 650 7.13 -21.67 12.79
CA ASP A 650 6.78 -22.59 11.70
C ASP A 650 7.79 -22.50 10.57
N VAL A 651 7.93 -21.35 9.89
CA VAL A 651 8.88 -21.21 8.78
C VAL A 651 9.54 -19.84 8.86
N ALA A 652 10.88 -19.81 8.90
CA ALA A 652 11.66 -18.57 8.91
C ALA A 652 12.09 -18.12 7.50
N ALA A 653 12.17 -19.04 6.54
CA ALA A 653 12.55 -18.72 5.16
C ALA A 653 11.47 -17.85 4.50
N GLU A 654 11.85 -16.66 4.03
CA GLU A 654 10.96 -15.70 3.36
C GLU A 654 9.74 -15.29 4.20
N LEU A 655 9.81 -15.45 5.52
CA LEU A 655 8.72 -15.05 6.40
C LEU A 655 8.71 -13.54 6.59
N ASP A 656 7.56 -12.94 6.28
CA ASP A 656 7.24 -11.57 6.60
C ASP A 656 6.04 -11.49 7.58
N ALA A 657 5.77 -10.28 8.07
CA ALA A 657 4.64 -10.06 8.98
C ALA A 657 3.29 -10.38 8.31
N LYS A 658 3.18 -10.30 6.98
CA LYS A 658 1.97 -10.65 6.23
C LYS A 658 1.63 -12.13 6.39
N ARG A 659 2.57 -13.04 6.18
CA ARG A 659 2.34 -14.48 6.40
C ARG A 659 2.08 -14.78 7.87
N ALA A 660 2.84 -14.16 8.79
CA ALA A 660 2.67 -14.36 10.22
C ALA A 660 1.25 -14.01 10.70
N ILE A 661 0.74 -12.83 10.36
CA ILE A 661 -0.61 -12.38 10.72
C ILE A 661 -1.66 -13.27 10.07
N LYS A 662 -1.54 -13.54 8.76
CA LYS A 662 -2.47 -14.41 8.03
C LYS A 662 -2.61 -15.79 8.69
N GLN A 663 -1.48 -16.45 8.97
CA GLN A 663 -1.47 -17.78 9.59
C GLN A 663 -2.10 -17.77 11.00
N GLY A 664 -1.84 -16.72 11.79
CA GLY A 664 -2.47 -16.55 13.10
C GLY A 664 -3.99 -16.39 13.01
N THR A 665 -4.48 -15.56 12.09
CA THR A 665 -5.92 -15.36 11.87
C THR A 665 -6.60 -16.61 11.32
N GLU A 666 -5.97 -17.33 10.38
CA GLU A 666 -6.50 -18.58 9.82
C GLU A 666 -6.62 -19.68 10.88
N LEU A 667 -5.60 -19.84 11.73
CA LEU A 667 -5.67 -20.76 12.85
C LEU A 667 -6.83 -20.41 13.79
N ALA A 668 -6.94 -19.13 14.18
CA ALA A 668 -8.04 -18.68 15.02
C ALA A 668 -9.42 -18.95 14.41
N ALA A 669 -9.59 -18.81 13.09
CA ALA A 669 -10.84 -19.11 12.40
C ALA A 669 -11.22 -20.61 12.44
N ALA A 670 -10.22 -21.49 12.51
CA ALA A 670 -10.41 -22.95 12.54
C ALA A 670 -10.63 -23.53 13.94
N LEU A 671 -10.24 -22.80 15.00
CA LEU A 671 -10.42 -23.18 16.42
C LEU A 671 -11.87 -23.04 16.89
#